data_AF-A0A651E0K9-F1
#
_entry.id   AF-A0A651E0K9-F1
#
_cell.length_a   1.000
_cell.length_b   1.000
_cell.length_c   1.000
_cell.angle_alpha   90.00
_cell.angle_beta   90.00
_cell.angle_gamma   90.00
#
_symmetry.space_group_name_H-M   'P 1'
#
loop_
_entity.id
_entity.type
_entity.pdbx_description
1 polymer ?
#
loop_
_entity_poly.entity_id
_entity_poly.type
_entity_poly.pdbx_seq_one_letter_code
_entity_poly.pdbx_strand_id
1 'polypeptide(L)'
;MWYYRVTNGKGDRSMQDTGIHLDTARTRTLSTQARRRMKSFRSAESAGRTKAARSIAREIASDFLGGTTADEGARFGFWIPGLQELLNRGGIFELELLLMPDSVMPADLSHTEETELHLTRLRVPLEAVDELLVAHVHGVPSGTRSTMGALYWLQYQSHEGTNYIIRDPLAASMPFGIYAPGELYDIASMHTNRRDTDILRTYVREIHPDASLRAKDIGSTLEIHVGTATQDGTIAGLTRLYQGIAKKIRAALNENQDDPYRTLTNFEKAFVGYDTVELMPEVPQAERVFAGTGEFFRLTGEDPLPDTNDTEILTLTGGLSSKESYAAGLSPEGLVRGRRQNDLVVRVRRPNLAGWGYDVVLFGTAAINPSILETGRPDEFVELISTLHTMPDRPVQVALDSVLGHSDFQGALLLPRFDLDERPESVALKYRNSAFLKGTNMYGRDVNYANALPRAILYELYRRKNDFGVDAIRIDGGQDFVDDIDSETGLKLQDDAFLQEMAEYRQQIAGMERRLDINIEDGRPWPDDINWSYNSSYLCHVWERVLPDGDRVKQWGPLIFAHNVHGKFRWFHDKWDRFKDCFTSGEDWITGNSTHDNARYFYRMVPPRSSAQFNPRKARDSYYNSELGKTLHEVPGNALNNPALTALNTAFLPGSPMFFLQSTLESPWLFFRDIQDRYDIKVVADEAARFLSWYVSPELYRSKGFFTRMKALGFKTLSTLVAPDGAGLPGVWRSGGGIQRGFMDVLFALHERIKTDGMVAMYLFEPSETLGGYKNADALRTRIRRITVADGAHMKRLVRRLQERIDADPVETRRMENAVRKEFHIAELMYRDEPELHTDELEKLAVLRDLGREDPGTLSLLIADAARRDEYDPDAWAGNRTLRAACPPDLLEHNRLSVDTLRRVAADFMADAAEACVVTHHADRLNEQRIIFGLDCRAFRNKNPWIARNPGRDIRRDFFNRNIVANGARQIGGWSDTGDPVNANTVYYGWRTDPDSGDQYIFLANMEGRPLRRYSLRFLFPFTDAWTVILRSPGLDALPDTISRETVLSPFRAGDVLIAKRSGTAGLPG
;
A
#
# COMPACT_ATOMS: atom_id res chain seq x y z
N MET A 1 -10.72 -47.04 -42.39
CA MET A 1 -12.10 -47.57 -42.28
C MET A 1 -12.13 -48.63 -41.19
N TRP A 2 -12.74 -48.33 -40.04
CA TRP A 2 -13.39 -49.28 -39.13
C TRP A 2 -14.55 -48.52 -38.48
N TYR A 3 -15.72 -49.14 -38.38
CA TYR A 3 -16.95 -48.52 -37.85
C TYR A 3 -17.10 -48.87 -36.36
N TYR A 4 -17.53 -47.91 -35.53
CA TYR A 4 -18.03 -48.18 -34.18
C TYR A 4 -19.55 -48.00 -34.08
N ARG A 5 -20.13 -48.78 -33.16
CA ARG A 5 -21.55 -49.11 -33.08
C ARG A 5 -22.14 -48.49 -31.82
N VAL A 6 -23.15 -47.64 -31.97
CA VAL A 6 -23.80 -46.96 -30.82
C VAL A 6 -24.52 -47.98 -29.93
N THR A 7 -24.18 -47.99 -28.64
CA THR A 7 -24.96 -48.65 -27.57
C THR A 7 -25.62 -47.59 -26.71
N ASN A 8 -26.96 -47.60 -26.67
CA ASN A 8 -27.73 -46.67 -25.83
C ASN A 8 -27.57 -47.03 -24.34
N GLY A 9 -26.79 -46.23 -23.61
CA GLY A 9 -26.78 -46.15 -22.14
C GLY A 9 -27.52 -44.88 -21.68
N LYS A 10 -28.24 -44.94 -20.56
CA LYS A 10 -29.05 -43.82 -20.05
C LYS A 10 -28.19 -42.86 -19.23
N GLY A 11 -28.35 -41.55 -19.41
CA GLY A 11 -28.09 -40.59 -18.32
C GLY A 11 -27.31 -39.31 -18.63
N ASP A 12 -26.89 -39.05 -19.86
CA ASP A 12 -26.13 -37.83 -20.17
C ASP A 12 -27.05 -36.69 -20.67
N ARG A 13 -27.12 -35.57 -19.93
CA ARG A 13 -27.87 -34.37 -20.35
C ARG A 13 -27.01 -33.58 -21.34
N SER A 14 -27.23 -33.78 -22.63
CA SER A 14 -26.51 -33.07 -23.68
C SER A 14 -26.71 -31.55 -23.59
N MET A 15 -25.62 -30.78 -23.71
CA MET A 15 -25.50 -29.30 -23.58
C MET A 15 -26.37 -28.40 -24.51
N GLN A 16 -27.51 -28.86 -25.04
CA GLN A 16 -28.39 -27.99 -25.85
C GLN A 16 -29.14 -26.94 -25.00
N ASP A 17 -29.30 -27.16 -23.69
CA ASP A 17 -30.18 -26.34 -22.85
C ASP A 17 -29.59 -25.00 -22.38
N THR A 18 -28.27 -24.77 -22.45
CA THR A 18 -27.64 -23.49 -22.00
C THR A 18 -27.32 -22.52 -23.12
N GLY A 19 -27.26 -22.96 -24.38
CA GLY A 19 -26.83 -22.14 -25.53
C GLY A 19 -25.33 -21.77 -25.58
N ILE A 20 -24.55 -22.07 -24.53
CA ILE A 20 -23.13 -21.72 -24.43
C ILE A 20 -22.26 -22.72 -25.21
N HIS A 21 -21.40 -22.22 -26.10
CA HIS A 21 -20.54 -23.09 -26.90
C HIS A 21 -19.29 -22.39 -27.47
N LEU A 22 -18.22 -23.14 -27.72
CA LEU A 22 -17.06 -22.65 -28.46
C LEU A 22 -17.46 -22.24 -29.89
N ASP A 23 -17.16 -21.01 -30.27
CA ASP A 23 -17.20 -20.57 -31.67
C ASP A 23 -15.86 -20.93 -32.33
N THR A 24 -15.86 -22.01 -33.10
CA THR A 24 -14.64 -22.52 -33.75
C THR A 24 -14.13 -21.61 -34.85
N ALA A 25 -14.99 -20.85 -35.53
CA ALA A 25 -14.60 -19.96 -36.63
C ALA A 25 -13.90 -18.70 -36.10
N ARG A 26 -14.47 -18.08 -35.06
CA ARG A 26 -13.88 -16.92 -34.38
C ARG A 26 -12.65 -17.32 -33.57
N THR A 27 -12.66 -18.48 -32.89
CA THR A 27 -11.47 -18.99 -32.18
C THR A 27 -10.30 -19.22 -33.13
N ARG A 28 -10.53 -19.85 -34.28
CA ARG A 28 -9.48 -20.06 -35.31
C ARG A 28 -8.96 -18.75 -35.92
N THR A 29 -9.81 -17.72 -35.98
CA THR A 29 -9.43 -16.37 -36.42
C THR A 29 -8.54 -15.70 -35.37
N LEU A 30 -8.95 -15.73 -34.10
CA LEU A 30 -8.20 -15.21 -32.95
C LEU A 30 -6.83 -15.89 -32.83
N SER A 31 -6.79 -17.22 -32.91
CA SER A 31 -5.54 -17.98 -32.85
C SER A 31 -4.61 -17.71 -34.04
N THR A 32 -5.16 -17.44 -35.24
CA THR A 32 -4.36 -17.03 -36.40
C THR A 32 -3.74 -15.64 -36.22
N GLN A 33 -4.46 -14.70 -35.59
CA GLN A 33 -3.93 -13.37 -35.25
C GLN A 33 -2.84 -13.48 -34.18
N ALA A 34 -3.11 -14.22 -33.09
CA ALA A 34 -2.14 -14.49 -32.02
C ALA A 34 -0.85 -15.14 -32.55
N ARG A 35 -0.94 -16.15 -33.45
CA ARG A 35 0.23 -16.81 -34.07
C ARG A 35 1.11 -15.81 -34.83
N ARG A 36 0.50 -14.85 -35.54
CA ARG A 36 1.25 -13.81 -36.27
C ARG A 36 1.93 -12.84 -35.31
N ARG A 37 1.21 -12.34 -34.30
CA ARG A 37 1.73 -11.38 -33.32
C ARG A 37 2.84 -12.00 -32.47
N MET A 38 2.69 -13.24 -32.03
CA MET A 38 3.73 -13.95 -31.26
C MET A 38 4.97 -14.30 -32.08
N LYS A 39 4.82 -14.71 -33.35
CA LYS A 39 5.97 -14.86 -34.26
C LYS A 39 6.76 -13.56 -34.41
N SER A 40 6.08 -12.42 -34.48
CA SER A 40 6.72 -11.10 -34.52
C SER A 40 7.44 -10.77 -33.20
N PHE A 41 6.84 -11.12 -32.05
CA PHE A 41 7.44 -10.97 -30.72
C PHE A 41 8.75 -11.77 -30.60
N ARG A 42 8.71 -13.09 -30.85
CA ARG A 42 9.90 -13.97 -30.82
C ARG A 42 10.99 -13.50 -31.79
N SER A 43 10.60 -12.93 -32.95
CA SER A 43 11.54 -12.36 -33.92
C SER A 43 12.14 -11.01 -33.50
N ALA A 44 11.47 -10.25 -32.63
CA ALA A 44 12.04 -9.04 -32.03
C ALA A 44 12.97 -9.41 -30.86
N GLU A 45 12.53 -10.32 -30.00
CA GLU A 45 13.25 -10.86 -28.84
C GLU A 45 14.59 -11.51 -29.23
N SER A 46 14.57 -12.51 -30.13
CA SER A 46 15.78 -13.19 -30.65
C SER A 46 16.74 -12.28 -31.42
N ALA A 47 16.28 -11.13 -31.90
CA ALA A 47 17.09 -10.13 -32.58
C ALA A 47 17.61 -9.02 -31.62
N GLY A 48 17.38 -9.13 -30.31
CA GLY A 48 17.79 -8.12 -29.32
C GLY A 48 17.05 -6.77 -29.46
N ARG A 49 15.91 -6.72 -30.14
CA ARG A 49 15.17 -5.49 -30.43
C ARG A 49 14.19 -5.16 -29.29
N THR A 50 14.72 -4.94 -28.08
CA THR A 50 13.96 -4.83 -26.82
C THR A 50 12.78 -3.87 -26.89
N LYS A 51 12.94 -2.66 -27.46
CA LYS A 51 11.83 -1.69 -27.62
C LYS A 51 10.69 -2.22 -28.51
N ALA A 52 11.03 -2.93 -29.59
CA ALA A 52 10.04 -3.55 -30.46
C ALA A 52 9.37 -4.75 -29.77
N ALA A 53 10.12 -5.58 -29.05
CA ALA A 53 9.57 -6.70 -28.28
C ALA A 53 8.60 -6.22 -27.19
N ARG A 54 8.99 -5.21 -26.39
CA ARG A 54 8.12 -4.55 -25.38
C ARG A 54 6.85 -3.95 -26.02
N SER A 55 6.96 -3.31 -27.18
CA SER A 55 5.81 -2.78 -27.92
C SER A 55 4.85 -3.89 -28.38
N ILE A 56 5.38 -4.98 -28.96
CA ILE A 56 4.58 -6.11 -29.47
C ILE A 56 3.94 -6.88 -28.29
N ALA A 57 4.62 -6.98 -27.15
CA ALA A 57 4.07 -7.57 -25.93
C ALA A 57 2.85 -6.81 -25.39
N ARG A 58 2.84 -5.46 -25.50
CA ARG A 58 1.63 -4.66 -25.21
C ARG A 58 0.50 -5.03 -26.17
N GLU A 59 0.79 -5.12 -27.48
CA GLU A 59 -0.14 -5.67 -28.50
C GLU A 59 -0.49 -7.17 -28.34
N ILE A 60 0.00 -7.84 -27.31
CA ILE A 60 -0.40 -9.20 -26.94
C ILE A 60 -1.31 -9.15 -25.72
N ALA A 61 -0.93 -8.37 -24.71
CA ALA A 61 -1.69 -8.18 -23.48
C ALA A 61 -3.06 -7.51 -23.72
N SER A 62 -3.13 -6.49 -24.58
CA SER A 62 -4.39 -5.80 -24.89
C SER A 62 -5.35 -6.65 -25.74
N ASP A 63 -4.81 -7.35 -26.75
CA ASP A 63 -5.60 -7.91 -27.84
C ASP A 63 -6.12 -9.33 -27.53
N PHE A 64 -5.37 -10.10 -26.73
CA PHE A 64 -5.59 -11.54 -26.54
C PHE A 64 -5.72 -12.00 -25.09
N LEU A 65 -5.37 -11.19 -24.08
CA LEU A 65 -5.34 -11.65 -22.68
C LEU A 65 -6.55 -11.21 -21.84
N GLY A 66 -6.94 -12.15 -20.98
CA GLY A 66 -8.03 -12.06 -20.03
C GLY A 66 -9.42 -12.32 -20.60
N GLY A 67 -10.42 -12.35 -19.72
CA GLY A 67 -11.83 -12.43 -20.11
C GLY A 67 -12.38 -11.08 -20.55
N THR A 68 -12.90 -10.99 -21.78
CA THR A 68 -13.53 -9.77 -22.33
C THR A 68 -14.83 -10.10 -23.07
N THR A 69 -15.83 -9.23 -22.94
CA THR A 69 -17.05 -9.30 -23.75
C THR A 69 -16.73 -9.07 -25.24
N ALA A 70 -17.53 -9.66 -26.12
CA ALA A 70 -17.39 -9.53 -27.57
C ALA A 70 -18.77 -9.67 -28.24
N ASP A 71 -18.86 -9.27 -29.52
CA ASP A 71 -20.08 -9.48 -30.30
C ASP A 71 -20.50 -10.96 -30.25
N GLU A 72 -21.74 -11.25 -29.84
CA GLU A 72 -22.27 -12.63 -29.75
C GLU A 72 -21.49 -13.56 -28.78
N GLY A 73 -20.77 -13.04 -27.78
CA GLY A 73 -20.16 -13.88 -26.74
C GLY A 73 -19.03 -13.23 -25.94
N ALA A 74 -17.98 -14.01 -25.67
CA ALA A 74 -16.81 -13.57 -24.93
C ALA A 74 -15.52 -14.17 -25.50
N ARG A 75 -14.42 -13.41 -25.37
CA ARG A 75 -13.06 -13.87 -25.67
C ARG A 75 -12.34 -14.11 -24.36
N PHE A 76 -11.60 -15.20 -24.30
CA PHE A 76 -10.71 -15.55 -23.19
C PHE A 76 -9.33 -15.84 -23.74
N GLY A 77 -8.29 -15.38 -23.05
CA GLY A 77 -6.94 -15.87 -23.30
C GLY A 77 -6.01 -15.73 -22.12
N PHE A 78 -5.05 -16.65 -22.06
CA PHE A 78 -4.12 -16.82 -20.95
C PHE A 78 -2.70 -16.93 -21.50
N TRP A 79 -1.75 -16.26 -20.86
CA TRP A 79 -0.32 -16.50 -21.09
C TRP A 79 0.18 -17.51 -20.07
N ILE A 80 0.67 -18.64 -20.57
CA ILE A 80 1.20 -19.75 -19.79
C ILE A 80 2.68 -19.90 -20.17
N PRO A 81 3.61 -19.41 -19.33
CA PRO A 81 5.04 -19.57 -19.58
C PRO A 81 5.39 -21.07 -19.71
N GLY A 82 6.13 -21.45 -20.75
CA GLY A 82 6.48 -22.86 -20.99
C GLY A 82 5.33 -23.75 -21.46
N LEU A 83 4.18 -23.22 -21.90
CA LEU A 83 2.99 -23.97 -22.33
C LEU A 83 3.29 -25.19 -23.21
N GLN A 84 4.16 -25.03 -24.22
CA GLN A 84 4.47 -26.09 -25.17
C GLN A 84 5.14 -27.31 -24.49
N GLU A 85 5.91 -27.11 -23.43
CA GLU A 85 6.51 -28.20 -22.66
C GLU A 85 5.45 -28.96 -21.87
N LEU A 86 4.54 -28.25 -21.21
CA LEU A 86 3.42 -28.82 -20.45
C LEU A 86 2.51 -29.66 -21.38
N LEU A 87 2.19 -29.14 -22.57
CA LEU A 87 1.45 -29.87 -23.60
C LEU A 87 2.23 -31.10 -24.11
N ASN A 88 3.54 -30.98 -24.35
CA ASN A 88 4.39 -32.09 -24.81
C ASN A 88 4.49 -33.22 -23.77
N ARG A 89 4.42 -32.90 -22.47
CA ARG A 89 4.36 -33.88 -21.38
C ARG A 89 2.99 -34.58 -21.26
N GLY A 90 1.97 -34.15 -22.02
CA GLY A 90 0.62 -34.70 -21.98
C GLY A 90 -0.37 -33.92 -21.12
N GLY A 91 -0.02 -32.70 -20.69
CA GLY A 91 -0.90 -31.84 -19.91
C GLY A 91 -2.11 -31.34 -20.70
N ILE A 92 -3.26 -31.25 -20.02
CA ILE A 92 -4.55 -30.85 -20.59
C ILE A 92 -4.97 -29.50 -20.00
N PHE A 93 -5.55 -28.63 -20.82
CA PHE A 93 -6.01 -27.30 -20.41
C PHE A 93 -7.47 -27.08 -20.84
N GLU A 94 -8.33 -26.72 -19.89
CA GLU A 94 -9.76 -26.45 -20.12
C GLU A 94 -10.17 -25.12 -19.46
N LEU A 95 -10.92 -24.27 -20.18
CA LEU A 95 -11.59 -23.11 -19.59
C LEU A 95 -12.81 -23.64 -18.83
N GLU A 96 -12.84 -23.49 -17.51
CA GLU A 96 -14.07 -23.73 -16.74
C GLU A 96 -14.86 -22.43 -16.64
N LEU A 97 -16.13 -22.49 -17.06
CA LEU A 97 -17.14 -21.46 -16.82
C LEU A 97 -18.08 -21.97 -15.74
N LEU A 98 -18.24 -21.20 -14.67
CA LEU A 98 -19.12 -21.52 -13.54
C LEU A 98 -20.29 -20.54 -13.56
N LEU A 99 -21.49 -21.05 -13.83
CA LEU A 99 -22.69 -20.24 -13.85
C LEU A 99 -23.30 -20.19 -12.45
N MET A 100 -23.47 -18.98 -11.93
CA MET A 100 -24.16 -18.69 -10.68
C MET A 100 -25.68 -18.81 -10.86
N PRO A 101 -26.45 -19.20 -9.83
CA PRO A 101 -27.90 -19.08 -9.85
C PRO A 101 -28.33 -17.61 -9.98
N ASP A 102 -29.28 -17.32 -10.89
CA ASP A 102 -29.76 -15.94 -11.18
C ASP A 102 -30.27 -15.17 -9.94
N SER A 103 -30.65 -15.88 -8.88
CA SER A 103 -31.21 -15.33 -7.64
C SER A 103 -30.16 -14.96 -6.59
N VAL A 104 -28.85 -15.02 -6.88
CA VAL A 104 -27.78 -14.80 -5.90
C VAL A 104 -26.85 -13.68 -6.35
N MET A 105 -26.84 -12.56 -5.64
CA MET A 105 -25.85 -11.49 -5.77
C MET A 105 -24.86 -11.52 -4.60
N PRO A 106 -23.61 -11.02 -4.76
CA PRO A 106 -22.64 -10.94 -3.66
C PRO A 106 -23.15 -10.11 -2.47
N ALA A 107 -24.00 -9.12 -2.76
CA ALA A 107 -24.68 -8.26 -1.78
C ALA A 107 -25.56 -9.03 -0.78
N ASP A 108 -26.16 -10.15 -1.20
CA ASP A 108 -27.12 -10.94 -0.42
C ASP A 108 -26.43 -11.88 0.59
N LEU A 109 -25.11 -12.04 0.47
CA LEU A 109 -24.32 -12.96 1.27
C LEU A 109 -23.84 -12.32 2.58
N SER A 110 -23.77 -13.12 3.64
CA SER A 110 -23.18 -12.72 4.92
C SER A 110 -21.66 -12.54 4.79
N HIS A 111 -21.10 -11.63 5.59
CA HIS A 111 -19.64 -11.51 5.75
C HIS A 111 -19.05 -12.57 6.69
N THR A 112 -19.87 -13.13 7.59
CA THR A 112 -19.44 -14.06 8.65
C THR A 112 -19.93 -15.49 8.47
N GLU A 113 -21.06 -15.68 7.78
CA GLU A 113 -21.67 -17.00 7.56
C GLU A 113 -21.45 -17.43 6.10
N GLU A 114 -21.14 -18.71 5.89
CA GLU A 114 -20.96 -19.28 4.56
C GLU A 114 -22.29 -19.79 4.00
N THR A 115 -22.53 -19.49 2.73
CA THR A 115 -23.63 -20.03 1.93
C THR A 115 -23.08 -21.10 0.99
N GLU A 116 -23.68 -22.29 1.02
CA GLU A 116 -23.37 -23.37 0.09
C GLU A 116 -24.17 -23.16 -1.21
N LEU A 117 -23.48 -23.15 -2.36
CA LEU A 117 -24.07 -22.93 -3.67
C LEU A 117 -23.71 -24.07 -4.62
N HIS A 118 -24.66 -24.40 -5.49
CA HIS A 118 -24.46 -25.33 -6.61
C HIS A 118 -24.30 -24.51 -7.89
N LEU A 119 -23.10 -24.55 -8.48
CA LEU A 119 -22.77 -23.85 -9.72
C LEU A 119 -22.82 -24.82 -10.89
N THR A 120 -23.40 -24.43 -12.02
CA THR A 120 -23.29 -25.23 -13.24
C THR A 120 -21.89 -25.05 -13.82
N ARG A 121 -21.07 -26.11 -13.80
CA ARG A 121 -19.71 -26.11 -14.37
C ARG A 121 -19.75 -26.58 -15.83
N LEU A 122 -19.28 -25.73 -16.73
CA LEU A 122 -19.08 -26.03 -18.15
C LEU A 122 -17.58 -25.99 -18.46
N ARG A 123 -17.07 -26.99 -19.19
CA ARG A 123 -15.69 -27.00 -19.68
C ARG A 123 -15.61 -26.72 -21.18
N VAL A 124 -14.68 -25.87 -21.57
CA VAL A 124 -14.49 -25.43 -22.96
C VAL A 124 -13.00 -25.55 -23.34
N PRO A 125 -12.64 -26.25 -24.43
CA PRO A 125 -11.25 -26.34 -24.88
C PRO A 125 -10.78 -25.02 -25.50
N LEU A 126 -9.50 -24.70 -25.35
CA LEU A 126 -8.85 -23.53 -25.95
C LEU A 126 -7.87 -23.93 -27.06
N GLU A 127 -7.62 -23.04 -28.02
CA GLU A 127 -6.53 -23.23 -28.98
C GLU A 127 -5.19 -22.74 -28.41
N ALA A 128 -4.19 -23.63 -28.39
CA ALA A 128 -2.81 -23.29 -28.04
C ALA A 128 -2.07 -22.60 -29.21
N VAL A 129 -1.28 -21.58 -28.87
CA VAL A 129 -0.53 -20.70 -29.77
C VAL A 129 0.75 -20.25 -29.06
N ASP A 130 1.88 -20.93 -29.30
CA ASP A 130 3.14 -20.62 -28.61
C ASP A 130 2.92 -20.74 -27.07
N GLU A 131 3.09 -19.67 -26.29
CA GLU A 131 2.74 -19.59 -24.86
C GLU A 131 1.32 -19.08 -24.55
N LEU A 132 0.45 -18.93 -25.55
CA LEU A 132 -0.92 -18.45 -25.38
C LEU A 132 -1.95 -19.59 -25.50
N LEU A 133 -2.97 -19.56 -24.66
CA LEU A 133 -4.23 -20.28 -24.86
C LEU A 133 -5.31 -19.25 -25.19
N VAL A 134 -6.11 -19.47 -26.25
CA VAL A 134 -7.19 -18.54 -26.66
C VAL A 134 -8.48 -19.26 -27.03
N ALA A 135 -9.63 -18.66 -26.69
CA ALA A 135 -10.96 -19.14 -27.06
C ALA A 135 -11.94 -17.99 -27.30
N HIS A 136 -12.87 -18.17 -28.25
CA HIS A 136 -14.08 -17.37 -28.37
C HIS A 136 -15.29 -18.26 -28.06
N VAL A 137 -16.10 -17.87 -27.07
CA VAL A 137 -17.22 -18.66 -26.57
C VAL A 137 -18.51 -17.88 -26.76
N HIS A 138 -19.44 -18.43 -27.53
CA HIS A 138 -20.75 -17.85 -27.77
C HIS A 138 -21.65 -17.97 -26.53
N GLY A 139 -22.46 -16.93 -26.28
CA GLY A 139 -23.56 -16.96 -25.30
C GLY A 139 -23.18 -16.90 -23.82
N VAL A 140 -21.91 -16.66 -23.48
CA VAL A 140 -21.48 -16.55 -22.07
C VAL A 140 -22.12 -15.31 -21.42
N PRO A 141 -22.83 -15.44 -20.28
CA PRO A 141 -23.43 -14.30 -19.61
C PRO A 141 -22.37 -13.40 -18.97
N SER A 142 -22.54 -12.09 -19.12
CA SER A 142 -21.67 -11.07 -18.52
C SER A 142 -22.37 -10.36 -17.35
N GLY A 143 -21.57 -10.02 -16.34
CA GLY A 143 -22.02 -9.32 -15.15
C GLY A 143 -22.29 -7.86 -15.44
N THR A 144 -23.26 -7.31 -14.71
CA THR A 144 -23.66 -5.90 -14.76
C THR A 144 -23.93 -5.39 -13.34
N ARG A 145 -24.34 -4.13 -13.19
CA ARG A 145 -24.83 -3.57 -11.92
C ARG A 145 -25.85 -4.48 -11.21
N SER A 146 -26.69 -5.20 -11.96
CA SER A 146 -27.83 -5.97 -11.45
C SER A 146 -27.81 -7.46 -11.75
N THR A 147 -26.74 -8.00 -12.36
CA THR A 147 -26.64 -9.43 -12.72
C THR A 147 -25.24 -9.98 -12.44
N MET A 148 -25.15 -11.22 -11.97
CA MET A 148 -23.89 -11.99 -11.99
C MET A 148 -23.50 -12.34 -13.43
N GLY A 149 -22.21 -12.26 -13.73
CA GLY A 149 -21.62 -12.88 -14.92
C GLY A 149 -21.25 -14.34 -14.67
N ALA A 150 -20.85 -15.03 -15.74
CA ALA A 150 -20.13 -16.29 -15.58
C ALA A 150 -18.81 -16.03 -14.85
N LEU A 151 -18.55 -16.83 -13.80
CA LEU A 151 -17.22 -16.90 -13.21
C LEU A 151 -16.35 -17.81 -14.07
N TYR A 152 -15.04 -17.54 -14.16
CA TYR A 152 -14.13 -18.30 -14.99
C TYR A 152 -12.72 -18.43 -14.43
N TRP A 153 -12.08 -19.55 -14.77
CA TRP A 153 -10.65 -19.79 -14.63
C TRP A 153 -10.18 -20.83 -15.65
N LEU A 154 -8.88 -21.00 -15.76
CA LEU A 154 -8.26 -22.07 -16.54
C LEU A 154 -7.91 -23.24 -15.62
N GLN A 155 -8.44 -24.42 -15.92
CA GLN A 155 -8.00 -25.68 -15.30
C GLN A 155 -6.83 -26.23 -16.11
N TYR A 156 -5.83 -26.73 -15.39
CA TYR A 156 -4.70 -27.49 -15.94
C TYR A 156 -4.66 -28.86 -15.26
N GLN A 157 -4.68 -29.94 -16.03
CA GLN A 157 -4.40 -31.28 -15.53
C GLN A 157 -3.00 -31.71 -15.98
N SER A 158 -2.14 -32.11 -15.04
CA SER A 158 -0.82 -32.67 -15.36
C SER A 158 -0.93 -34.08 -15.93
N HIS A 159 0.17 -34.57 -16.51
CA HIS A 159 0.28 -35.94 -17.01
C HIS A 159 0.11 -37.03 -15.93
N GLU A 160 0.22 -36.68 -14.66
CA GLU A 160 0.00 -37.56 -13.49
C GLU A 160 -1.45 -37.50 -12.99
N GLY A 161 -2.29 -36.67 -13.60
CA GLY A 161 -3.71 -36.48 -13.26
C GLY A 161 -3.98 -35.37 -12.25
N THR A 162 -2.95 -34.74 -11.68
CA THR A 162 -3.08 -33.65 -10.71
C THR A 162 -3.71 -32.41 -11.34
N ASN A 163 -4.76 -31.89 -10.73
CA ASN A 163 -5.50 -30.70 -11.19
C ASN A 163 -4.97 -29.42 -10.52
N TYR A 164 -4.77 -28.37 -11.32
CA TYR A 164 -4.35 -27.04 -10.89
C TYR A 164 -5.30 -25.98 -11.45
N ILE A 165 -5.44 -24.88 -10.71
CA ILE A 165 -6.24 -23.71 -11.10
C ILE A 165 -5.30 -22.56 -11.46
N ILE A 166 -5.43 -22.05 -12.68
CA ILE A 166 -4.74 -20.87 -13.19
C ILE A 166 -5.80 -19.79 -13.42
N ARG A 167 -5.60 -18.61 -12.81
CA ARG A 167 -6.59 -17.53 -12.83
C ARG A 167 -6.16 -16.43 -13.78
N ASP A 168 -7.11 -15.61 -14.23
CA ASP A 168 -6.83 -14.45 -15.07
C ASP A 168 -6.35 -13.26 -14.21
N PRO A 169 -5.07 -12.82 -14.31
CA PRO A 169 -4.61 -11.64 -13.57
C PRO A 169 -5.32 -10.36 -14.02
N LEU A 170 -5.81 -10.30 -15.27
CA LEU A 170 -6.44 -9.14 -15.89
C LEU A 170 -7.97 -9.06 -15.69
N ALA A 171 -8.56 -9.95 -14.88
CA ALA A 171 -10.01 -9.99 -14.68
C ALA A 171 -10.52 -8.65 -14.09
N ALA A 172 -11.62 -8.14 -14.65
CA ALA A 172 -12.14 -6.82 -14.32
C ALA A 172 -13.08 -6.79 -13.10
N SER A 173 -13.57 -7.96 -12.66
CA SER A 173 -14.40 -8.13 -11.47
C SER A 173 -13.98 -9.41 -10.73
N MET A 174 -13.87 -9.32 -9.39
CA MET A 174 -13.47 -10.40 -8.49
C MET A 174 -14.38 -10.39 -7.24
N PRO A 175 -15.68 -10.73 -7.37
CA PRO A 175 -16.67 -10.52 -6.31
C PRO A 175 -16.43 -11.35 -5.04
N PHE A 176 -15.56 -12.37 -5.11
CA PHE A 176 -15.22 -13.27 -4.00
C PHE A 176 -13.71 -13.33 -3.71
N GLY A 177 -12.98 -12.24 -3.98
CA GLY A 177 -11.55 -12.14 -3.66
C GLY A 177 -10.61 -12.72 -4.73
N ILE A 178 -9.31 -12.63 -4.47
CA ILE A 178 -8.25 -12.89 -5.46
C ILE A 178 -7.99 -14.39 -5.73
N TYR A 179 -8.34 -15.29 -4.80
CA TYR A 179 -8.27 -16.73 -5.02
C TYR A 179 -9.58 -17.34 -5.56
N ALA A 180 -10.62 -16.54 -5.80
CA ALA A 180 -11.80 -16.97 -6.52
C ALA A 180 -11.55 -17.01 -8.05
N PRO A 181 -12.46 -17.59 -8.86
CA PRO A 181 -12.49 -17.35 -10.29
C PRO A 181 -12.93 -15.90 -10.59
N GLY A 182 -12.41 -15.31 -11.67
CA GLY A 182 -12.78 -13.96 -12.09
C GLY A 182 -14.19 -13.93 -12.69
N GLU A 183 -14.88 -12.79 -12.64
CA GLU A 183 -16.19 -12.61 -13.28
C GLU A 183 -16.03 -11.94 -14.66
N LEU A 184 -16.68 -12.51 -15.68
CA LEU A 184 -16.81 -11.82 -16.98
C LEU A 184 -17.77 -10.63 -16.80
N TYR A 185 -17.30 -9.40 -16.98
CA TYR A 185 -18.08 -8.18 -16.69
C TYR A 185 -18.24 -7.28 -17.91
N ASP A 186 -19.42 -6.69 -18.10
CA ASP A 186 -19.67 -5.73 -19.19
C ASP A 186 -19.22 -4.30 -18.81
N ILE A 187 -17.91 -4.09 -18.92
CA ILE A 187 -17.27 -2.79 -18.73
C ILE A 187 -17.80 -1.74 -19.73
N ALA A 188 -18.17 -2.13 -20.95
CA ALA A 188 -18.65 -1.17 -21.96
C ALA A 188 -19.99 -0.54 -21.56
N SER A 189 -20.95 -1.35 -21.10
CA SER A 189 -22.24 -0.87 -20.59
C SER A 189 -22.10 -0.05 -19.30
N MET A 190 -21.18 -0.43 -18.40
CA MET A 190 -20.85 0.37 -17.21
C MET A 190 -20.36 1.77 -17.59
N HIS A 191 -19.56 1.89 -18.65
CA HIS A 191 -19.04 3.17 -19.15
C HIS A 191 -20.04 3.98 -19.99
N THR A 192 -21.03 3.37 -20.62
CA THR A 192 -22.03 4.08 -21.44
C THR A 192 -23.02 4.89 -20.59
N ASN A 193 -23.31 4.45 -19.37
CA ASN A 193 -24.36 5.04 -18.52
C ASN A 193 -23.86 6.15 -17.56
N ARG A 194 -22.66 6.70 -17.81
CA ARG A 194 -21.99 7.63 -16.89
C ARG A 194 -22.54 9.05 -16.94
N ARG A 195 -22.76 9.65 -15.77
CA ARG A 195 -23.32 11.00 -15.59
C ARG A 195 -22.28 12.12 -15.77
N ASP A 196 -20.99 11.81 -15.74
CA ASP A 196 -19.87 12.76 -15.87
C ASP A 196 -19.38 12.96 -17.30
N THR A 197 -19.94 12.24 -18.28
CA THR A 197 -19.54 12.27 -19.71
C THR A 197 -19.38 13.69 -20.27
N ASP A 198 -20.32 14.59 -19.99
CA ASP A 198 -20.26 15.97 -20.50
C ASP A 198 -19.21 16.81 -19.77
N ILE A 199 -18.98 16.56 -18.47
CA ILE A 199 -17.93 17.24 -17.70
C ILE A 199 -16.56 16.80 -18.21
N LEU A 200 -16.32 15.50 -18.36
CA LEU A 200 -15.06 14.95 -18.91
C LEU A 200 -14.71 15.57 -20.28
N ARG A 201 -15.72 15.75 -21.15
CA ARG A 201 -15.54 16.36 -22.49
C ARG A 201 -15.37 17.88 -22.47
N THR A 202 -15.99 18.57 -21.53
CA THR A 202 -16.01 20.04 -21.45
C THR A 202 -14.80 20.57 -20.69
N TYR A 203 -14.53 20.01 -19.50
CA TYR A 203 -13.46 20.40 -18.59
C TYR A 203 -12.08 20.36 -19.25
N VAL A 204 -11.81 19.30 -20.02
CA VAL A 204 -10.54 19.12 -20.75
C VAL A 204 -10.36 20.15 -21.88
N ARG A 205 -11.45 20.75 -22.40
CA ARG A 205 -11.40 21.82 -23.43
C ARG A 205 -11.32 23.22 -22.82
N GLU A 206 -11.93 23.43 -21.65
CA GLU A 206 -11.92 24.72 -20.96
C GLU A 206 -10.58 25.04 -20.28
N ILE A 207 -9.92 24.02 -19.71
CA ILE A 207 -8.65 24.19 -19.00
C ILE A 207 -7.45 24.21 -19.97
N HIS A 208 -7.58 23.57 -21.13
CA HIS A 208 -6.53 23.46 -22.13
C HIS A 208 -6.99 23.93 -23.53
N PRO A 209 -7.06 25.26 -23.76
CA PRO A 209 -7.40 25.84 -25.07
C PRO A 209 -6.40 25.51 -26.18
N ASP A 210 -5.22 25.03 -25.83
CA ASP A 210 -4.17 24.53 -26.73
C ASP A 210 -4.47 23.14 -27.32
N ALA A 211 -5.58 22.51 -26.91
CA ALA A 211 -5.99 21.16 -27.28
C ALA A 211 -5.01 20.04 -26.85
N SER A 212 -4.19 20.27 -25.80
CA SER A 212 -3.28 19.25 -25.22
C SER A 212 -3.98 18.04 -24.58
N LEU A 213 -5.32 18.10 -24.44
CA LEU A 213 -6.21 17.05 -23.93
C LEU A 213 -5.65 16.32 -22.69
N ARG A 214 -5.56 17.03 -21.56
CA ARG A 214 -5.16 16.45 -20.27
C ARG A 214 -6.15 16.77 -19.15
N ALA A 215 -6.10 15.97 -18.08
CA ALA A 215 -6.70 16.32 -16.81
C ALA A 215 -6.03 17.58 -16.21
N LYS A 216 -6.77 18.28 -15.34
CA LYS A 216 -6.24 19.41 -14.56
C LYS A 216 -5.15 18.93 -13.61
N ASP A 217 -4.16 19.78 -13.34
CA ASP A 217 -3.22 19.58 -12.24
C ASP A 217 -3.93 19.34 -10.90
N ILE A 218 -3.46 18.32 -10.17
CA ILE A 218 -3.84 18.04 -8.78
C ILE A 218 -3.66 19.31 -7.93
N GLY A 219 -4.64 19.58 -7.06
CA GLY A 219 -4.69 20.81 -6.27
C GLY A 219 -4.48 20.55 -4.78
N SER A 220 -5.39 21.06 -3.94
CA SER A 220 -5.44 20.56 -2.56
C SER A 220 -6.13 19.20 -2.52
N THR A 221 -5.44 18.18 -2.01
CA THR A 221 -5.91 16.79 -1.99
C THR A 221 -6.44 16.39 -0.62
N LEU A 222 -7.57 15.68 -0.59
CA LEU A 222 -8.04 14.92 0.56
C LEU A 222 -7.79 13.43 0.32
N GLU A 223 -6.89 12.85 1.10
CA GLU A 223 -6.61 11.41 1.11
C GLU A 223 -7.62 10.69 2.02
N ILE A 224 -8.28 9.66 1.48
CA ILE A 224 -9.38 8.94 2.12
C ILE A 224 -9.12 7.43 2.07
N HIS A 225 -9.06 6.81 3.25
CA HIS A 225 -9.18 5.35 3.38
C HIS A 225 -10.66 4.94 3.41
N VAL A 226 -11.16 4.34 2.32
CA VAL A 226 -12.60 4.07 2.09
C VAL A 226 -13.21 3.25 3.23
N GLY A 227 -12.52 2.18 3.66
CA GLY A 227 -12.98 1.27 4.72
C GLY A 227 -13.16 1.91 6.10
N THR A 228 -12.68 3.14 6.29
CA THR A 228 -12.83 3.90 7.55
C THR A 228 -13.44 5.29 7.36
N ALA A 229 -13.75 5.70 6.13
CA ALA A 229 -14.30 7.02 5.79
C ALA A 229 -15.78 7.21 6.17
N THR A 230 -16.53 6.13 6.28
CA THR A 230 -17.95 6.12 6.65
C THR A 230 -18.27 4.92 7.55
N GLN A 231 -19.42 4.93 8.19
CA GLN A 231 -19.90 3.81 9.01
C GLN A 231 -20.03 2.51 8.21
N ASP A 232 -20.41 2.63 6.93
CA ASP A 232 -20.66 1.49 6.04
C ASP A 232 -19.35 0.87 5.52
N GLY A 233 -18.24 1.63 5.53
CA GLY A 233 -16.93 1.19 5.02
C GLY A 233 -16.86 0.98 3.50
N THR A 234 -17.88 1.37 2.74
CA THR A 234 -18.02 1.07 1.30
C THR A 234 -17.91 2.31 0.40
N ILE A 235 -17.60 2.06 -0.87
CA ILE A 235 -17.65 3.06 -1.95
C ILE A 235 -19.09 3.60 -2.10
N ALA A 236 -20.12 2.76 -2.04
CA ALA A 236 -21.51 3.22 -2.02
C ALA A 236 -21.84 4.12 -0.80
N GLY A 237 -21.35 3.79 0.39
CA GLY A 237 -21.50 4.62 1.60
C GLY A 237 -20.87 6.00 1.44
N LEU A 238 -19.63 6.06 0.95
CA LEU A 238 -18.93 7.31 0.63
C LEU A 238 -19.66 8.11 -0.48
N THR A 239 -20.19 7.42 -1.49
CA THR A 239 -20.99 8.03 -2.56
C THR A 239 -22.25 8.68 -2.01
N ARG A 240 -23.00 8.00 -1.12
CA ARG A 240 -24.18 8.57 -0.47
C ARG A 240 -23.86 9.81 0.37
N LEU A 241 -22.72 9.83 1.06
CA LEU A 241 -22.25 11.01 1.80
C LEU A 241 -22.04 12.21 0.85
N TYR A 242 -21.27 12.03 -0.23
CA TYR A 242 -21.06 13.10 -1.22
C TYR A 242 -22.35 13.53 -1.92
N GLN A 243 -23.27 12.62 -2.25
CA GLN A 243 -24.59 12.97 -2.80
C GLN A 243 -25.43 13.79 -1.81
N GLY A 244 -25.33 13.49 -0.50
CA GLY A 244 -25.96 14.28 0.58
C GLY A 244 -25.38 15.69 0.70
N ILE A 245 -24.06 15.82 0.66
CA ILE A 245 -23.34 17.10 0.67
C ILE A 245 -23.73 17.93 -0.59
N ALA A 246 -23.66 17.32 -1.78
CA ALA A 246 -24.04 17.95 -3.04
C ALA A 246 -25.50 18.47 -3.02
N LYS A 247 -26.42 17.72 -2.42
CA LYS A 247 -27.82 18.16 -2.26
C LYS A 247 -27.92 19.44 -1.42
N LYS A 248 -27.16 19.55 -0.33
CA LYS A 248 -27.13 20.74 0.56
C LYS A 248 -26.50 21.95 -0.14
N ILE A 249 -25.33 21.76 -0.77
CA ILE A 249 -24.63 22.80 -1.54
C ILE A 249 -25.54 23.34 -2.65
N ARG A 250 -26.18 22.46 -3.43
CA ARG A 250 -27.09 22.86 -4.51
C ARG A 250 -28.30 23.67 -4.01
N ALA A 251 -28.83 23.33 -2.82
CA ALA A 251 -29.91 24.11 -2.21
C ALA A 251 -29.44 25.52 -1.83
N ALA A 252 -28.27 25.64 -1.17
CA ALA A 252 -27.70 26.94 -0.79
C ALA A 252 -27.38 27.82 -2.01
N LEU A 253 -26.85 27.24 -3.09
CA LEU A 253 -26.59 27.95 -4.36
C LEU A 253 -27.89 28.43 -5.02
N ASN A 254 -28.94 27.60 -5.06
CA ASN A 254 -30.25 28.00 -5.60
C ASN A 254 -30.91 29.14 -4.80
N GLU A 255 -30.60 29.26 -3.51
CA GLU A 255 -31.03 30.35 -2.63
C GLU A 255 -30.14 31.61 -2.72
N ASN A 256 -29.08 31.58 -3.54
CA ASN A 256 -28.06 32.63 -3.65
C ASN A 256 -27.37 32.95 -2.30
N GLN A 257 -27.06 31.93 -1.49
CA GLN A 257 -26.30 32.12 -0.25
C GLN A 257 -24.81 32.40 -0.56
N ASP A 258 -24.21 33.41 0.09
CA ASP A 258 -22.81 33.79 -0.09
C ASP A 258 -21.79 32.69 0.30
N ASP A 259 -22.18 31.81 1.23
CA ASP A 259 -21.42 30.62 1.66
C ASP A 259 -22.24 29.35 1.38
N PRO A 260 -21.90 28.56 0.35
CA PRO A 260 -22.62 27.33 0.02
C PRO A 260 -22.39 26.19 1.03
N TYR A 261 -21.40 26.32 1.92
CA TYR A 261 -21.06 25.31 2.93
C TYR A 261 -21.73 25.55 4.28
N ARG A 262 -22.43 26.68 4.45
CA ARG A 262 -23.05 27.12 5.72
C ARG A 262 -23.97 26.07 6.36
N THR A 263 -24.69 25.31 5.55
CA THR A 263 -25.67 24.29 5.97
C THR A 263 -25.07 22.90 6.21
N LEU A 264 -23.77 22.73 5.95
CA LEU A 264 -23.07 21.47 6.21
C LEU A 264 -22.75 21.31 7.70
N THR A 265 -22.80 20.07 8.19
CA THR A 265 -22.30 19.75 9.53
C THR A 265 -20.77 19.89 9.59
N ASN A 266 -20.20 19.99 10.78
CA ASN A 266 -18.74 20.07 10.91
C ASN A 266 -18.03 18.77 10.44
N PHE A 267 -18.72 17.62 10.47
CA PHE A 267 -18.23 16.40 9.82
C PHE A 267 -18.20 16.56 8.28
N GLU A 268 -19.31 17.01 7.67
CA GLU A 268 -19.40 17.22 6.22
C GLU A 268 -18.41 18.28 5.70
N LYS A 269 -18.13 19.32 6.48
CA LYS A 269 -17.13 20.36 6.15
C LYS A 269 -15.71 19.80 5.98
N ALA A 270 -15.40 18.64 6.56
CA ALA A 270 -14.11 17.98 6.38
C ALA A 270 -13.94 17.30 4.99
N PHE A 271 -15.02 17.14 4.22
CA PHE A 271 -14.99 16.50 2.89
C PHE A 271 -15.01 17.50 1.71
N VAL A 272 -15.13 18.81 1.99
CA VAL A 272 -15.33 19.85 0.95
C VAL A 272 -14.22 20.90 0.92
N GLY A 273 -14.15 21.63 -0.20
CA GLY A 273 -13.13 22.64 -0.46
C GLY A 273 -11.85 22.10 -1.09
N TYR A 274 -11.69 20.79 -1.24
CA TYR A 274 -10.55 20.13 -1.91
C TYR A 274 -10.73 20.10 -3.44
N ASP A 275 -9.61 20.15 -4.17
CA ASP A 275 -9.59 20.01 -5.64
C ASP A 275 -9.64 18.55 -6.06
N THR A 276 -9.08 17.67 -5.23
CA THR A 276 -8.86 16.26 -5.54
C THR A 276 -9.14 15.41 -4.32
N VAL A 277 -9.69 14.22 -4.54
CA VAL A 277 -9.80 13.16 -3.54
C VAL A 277 -8.91 12.00 -3.99
N GLU A 278 -7.99 11.57 -3.12
CA GLU A 278 -7.19 10.36 -3.32
C GLU A 278 -7.81 9.22 -2.52
N LEU A 279 -8.04 8.07 -3.19
CA LEU A 279 -8.76 6.94 -2.62
C LEU A 279 -7.83 5.73 -2.43
N MET A 280 -7.97 5.08 -1.29
CA MET A 280 -7.28 3.83 -0.96
C MET A 280 -8.13 2.98 0.01
N PRO A 281 -7.99 1.65 0.06
CA PRO A 281 -7.30 0.78 -0.89
C PRO A 281 -8.30 0.22 -1.92
N GLU A 282 -8.19 0.65 -3.17
CA GLU A 282 -9.07 0.23 -4.26
C GLU A 282 -8.62 -1.05 -4.97
N VAL A 283 -7.38 -1.50 -4.73
CA VAL A 283 -6.84 -2.78 -5.24
C VAL A 283 -7.21 -3.95 -4.31
N PRO A 284 -7.66 -5.10 -4.84
CA PRO A 284 -7.88 -6.32 -4.06
C PRO A 284 -6.62 -6.76 -3.29
N GLN A 285 -6.80 -7.11 -2.02
CA GLN A 285 -5.70 -7.44 -1.10
C GLN A 285 -5.45 -8.95 -1.05
N ALA A 286 -4.26 -9.34 -0.58
CA ALA A 286 -3.98 -10.70 -0.12
C ALA A 286 -5.03 -11.18 0.91
N GLU A 287 -5.31 -12.49 0.96
CA GLU A 287 -6.36 -13.08 1.80
C GLU A 287 -5.94 -14.45 2.34
N ARG A 288 -6.71 -15.05 3.27
CA ARG A 288 -6.38 -16.38 3.80
C ARG A 288 -6.66 -17.46 2.75
N VAL A 289 -5.69 -18.35 2.56
CA VAL A 289 -5.72 -19.42 1.55
C VAL A 289 -6.17 -20.74 2.15
N PHE A 290 -7.16 -21.37 1.53
CA PHE A 290 -7.74 -22.66 1.92
C PHE A 290 -7.80 -23.60 0.71
N ALA A 291 -7.03 -24.69 0.75
CA ALA A 291 -7.02 -25.78 -0.24
C ALA A 291 -6.93 -25.29 -1.72
N GLY A 292 -6.03 -24.34 -2.00
CA GLY A 292 -5.83 -23.77 -3.34
C GLY A 292 -6.83 -22.69 -3.75
N THR A 293 -7.79 -22.36 -2.89
CA THR A 293 -8.79 -21.28 -3.04
C THR A 293 -8.77 -20.31 -1.84
N GLY A 294 -9.66 -19.32 -1.79
CA GLY A 294 -9.65 -18.24 -0.79
C GLY A 294 -10.73 -18.36 0.26
N GLU A 295 -10.64 -17.56 1.33
CA GLU A 295 -11.58 -17.60 2.46
C GLU A 295 -13.02 -17.14 2.16
N PHE A 296 -13.27 -16.62 0.95
CA PHE A 296 -14.56 -16.13 0.44
C PHE A 296 -15.16 -17.00 -0.67
N PHE A 297 -14.38 -17.92 -1.24
CA PHE A 297 -14.80 -18.89 -2.25
C PHE A 297 -14.04 -20.20 -2.04
N ARG A 298 -14.69 -21.19 -1.43
CA ARG A 298 -14.09 -22.50 -1.10
C ARG A 298 -14.76 -23.62 -1.88
N LEU A 299 -13.97 -24.44 -2.56
CA LEU A 299 -14.48 -25.67 -3.17
C LEU A 299 -14.84 -26.69 -2.10
N THR A 300 -15.94 -27.43 -2.27
CA THR A 300 -16.37 -28.49 -1.35
C THR A 300 -16.52 -29.83 -2.05
N GLY A 301 -15.79 -30.83 -1.57
CA GLY A 301 -15.76 -32.19 -2.09
C GLY A 301 -14.41 -32.56 -2.70
N GLU A 302 -14.10 -33.86 -2.71
CA GLU A 302 -13.09 -34.39 -3.63
C GLU A 302 -13.67 -34.33 -5.05
N ASP A 303 -12.94 -33.75 -6.01
CA ASP A 303 -13.31 -33.85 -7.43
C ASP A 303 -13.38 -35.34 -7.75
N PRO A 304 -14.53 -35.90 -8.18
CA PRO A 304 -14.62 -37.32 -8.45
C PRO A 304 -13.59 -37.65 -9.53
N LEU A 305 -12.57 -38.43 -9.14
CA LEU A 305 -11.51 -38.90 -10.02
C LEU A 305 -12.15 -39.28 -11.36
N PRO A 306 -11.61 -38.81 -12.51
CA PRO A 306 -12.18 -39.16 -13.79
C PRO A 306 -12.22 -40.69 -13.89
N ASP A 307 -13.44 -41.24 -13.92
CA ASP A 307 -13.63 -42.69 -13.95
C ASP A 307 -12.84 -43.24 -15.13
N THR A 308 -11.76 -43.99 -14.82
CA THR A 308 -10.73 -44.37 -15.79
C THR A 308 -11.27 -45.35 -16.84
N ASN A 309 -12.52 -45.78 -16.69
CA ASN A 309 -13.26 -46.61 -17.64
C ASN A 309 -13.93 -45.81 -18.77
N ASP A 310 -14.20 -44.51 -18.60
CA ASP A 310 -14.84 -43.64 -19.61
C ASP A 310 -13.86 -42.68 -20.30
N THR A 311 -12.56 -42.87 -20.05
CA THR A 311 -11.49 -42.27 -20.85
C THR A 311 -10.91 -43.38 -21.73
N GLU A 312 -11.21 -43.40 -23.03
CA GLU A 312 -10.39 -44.14 -23.99
C GLU A 312 -9.02 -43.45 -24.10
N ILE A 313 -8.17 -43.69 -23.11
CA ILE A 313 -6.73 -43.50 -23.23
C ILE A 313 -6.28 -44.53 -24.27
N LEU A 314 -6.11 -44.07 -25.50
CA LEU A 314 -5.44 -44.81 -26.56
C LEU A 314 -3.97 -45.00 -26.17
N THR A 315 -3.72 -46.03 -25.36
CA THR A 315 -2.38 -46.55 -25.07
C THR A 315 -1.77 -47.06 -26.38
N LEU A 316 -0.95 -46.22 -27.01
CA LEU A 316 -0.09 -46.61 -28.13
C LEU A 316 1.09 -47.47 -27.65
N THR A 317 0.79 -48.63 -27.06
CA THR A 317 1.78 -49.68 -26.82
C THR A 317 2.01 -50.45 -28.12
N GLY A 318 2.92 -49.95 -28.97
CA GLY A 318 3.25 -50.58 -30.25
C GLY A 318 4.37 -49.85 -30.96
N GLY A 319 5.62 -50.15 -30.59
CA GLY A 319 6.79 -49.46 -31.15
C GLY A 319 7.00 -49.75 -32.63
N LEU A 320 7.21 -48.69 -33.41
CA LEU A 320 7.84 -48.74 -34.73
C LEU A 320 8.84 -47.57 -34.87
N SER A 321 9.98 -47.88 -35.48
CA SER A 321 11.12 -46.98 -35.61
C SER A 321 10.92 -45.90 -36.69
N SER A 322 11.48 -44.71 -36.42
CA SER A 322 12.07 -43.75 -37.36
C SER A 322 11.58 -43.68 -38.83
N LYS A 323 11.21 -42.45 -39.24
CA LYS A 323 11.11 -41.96 -40.63
C LYS A 323 10.12 -42.70 -41.55
N GLU A 324 8.92 -42.11 -41.70
CA GLU A 324 8.20 -41.86 -42.97
C GLU A 324 6.71 -41.64 -42.69
N SER A 325 6.22 -40.39 -42.79
CA SER A 325 4.78 -40.04 -42.94
C SER A 325 4.58 -38.53 -43.16
N TYR A 326 5.21 -37.98 -44.21
CA TYR A 326 4.93 -36.62 -44.71
C TYR A 326 4.24 -36.71 -46.09
N ALA A 327 3.01 -37.22 -46.15
CA ALA A 327 2.08 -37.06 -47.29
C ALA A 327 0.72 -37.76 -47.07
N ALA A 328 -0.29 -37.05 -46.56
CA ALA A 328 -1.70 -37.29 -46.85
C ALA A 328 -2.54 -36.08 -46.42
N GLY A 329 -3.15 -35.38 -47.36
CA GLY A 329 -4.09 -34.30 -47.04
C GLY A 329 -5.47 -34.84 -46.72
N LEU A 330 -5.98 -34.56 -45.51
CA LEU A 330 -7.37 -34.80 -45.10
C LEU A 330 -7.88 -33.60 -44.28
N SER A 331 -9.19 -33.34 -44.32
CA SER A 331 -9.82 -32.12 -43.80
C SER A 331 -10.03 -32.13 -42.27
N PRO A 332 -9.87 -30.99 -41.57
CA PRO A 332 -9.95 -30.89 -40.12
C PRO A 332 -11.39 -30.62 -39.62
N GLU A 333 -12.32 -31.56 -39.84
CA GLU A 333 -13.76 -31.37 -39.50
C GLU A 333 -14.32 -32.40 -38.51
N GLY A 334 -13.47 -33.09 -37.73
CA GLY A 334 -13.94 -34.17 -36.87
C GLY A 334 -13.09 -34.50 -35.66
N LEU A 335 -12.88 -33.56 -34.73
CA LEU A 335 -12.50 -33.88 -33.34
C LEU A 335 -12.82 -32.75 -32.33
N VAL A 336 -14.10 -32.50 -32.05
CA VAL A 336 -14.54 -31.71 -30.86
C VAL A 336 -15.78 -32.38 -30.25
N ARG A 337 -15.57 -33.47 -29.49
CA ARG A 337 -16.58 -34.04 -28.60
C ARG A 337 -15.92 -34.46 -27.29
N GLY A 338 -16.36 -33.83 -26.21
CA GLY A 338 -15.77 -33.86 -24.88
C GLY A 338 -16.30 -32.64 -24.15
N ARG A 339 -17.56 -32.71 -23.71
CA ARG A 339 -18.28 -31.60 -23.08
C ARG A 339 -19.10 -32.18 -21.92
N ARG A 340 -18.53 -32.17 -20.71
CA ARG A 340 -19.22 -32.62 -19.49
C ARG A 340 -19.88 -31.41 -18.80
N GLN A 341 -21.10 -31.60 -18.32
CA GLN A 341 -21.83 -30.68 -17.45
C GLN A 341 -22.05 -31.38 -16.11
N ASN A 342 -21.34 -30.93 -15.08
CA ASN A 342 -21.50 -31.41 -13.70
C ASN A 342 -21.78 -30.19 -12.80
N ASP A 343 -22.52 -30.38 -11.72
CA ASP A 343 -22.66 -29.34 -10.70
C ASP A 343 -21.41 -29.30 -9.83
N LEU A 344 -20.91 -28.09 -9.55
CA LEU A 344 -19.81 -27.82 -8.63
C LEU A 344 -20.39 -27.23 -7.34
N VAL A 345 -20.15 -27.87 -6.20
CA VAL A 345 -20.57 -27.35 -4.89
C VAL A 345 -19.45 -26.46 -4.33
N VAL A 346 -19.81 -25.25 -3.94
CA VAL A 346 -18.91 -24.26 -3.37
C VAL A 346 -19.50 -23.65 -2.11
N ARG A 347 -18.65 -23.14 -1.22
CA ARG A 347 -19.04 -22.28 -0.11
C ARG A 347 -18.52 -20.87 -0.36
N VAL A 348 -19.44 -19.92 -0.34
CA VAL A 348 -19.14 -18.50 -0.52
C VAL A 348 -19.58 -17.70 0.68
N ARG A 349 -18.87 -16.59 0.93
CA ARG A 349 -19.31 -15.52 1.82
C ARG A 349 -18.78 -14.20 1.28
N ARG A 350 -19.35 -13.08 1.72
CA ARG A 350 -19.01 -11.77 1.19
C ARG A 350 -17.63 -11.29 1.72
N PRO A 351 -16.70 -10.85 0.86
CA PRO A 351 -15.41 -10.30 1.28
C PRO A 351 -15.52 -9.19 2.33
N ASN A 352 -14.60 -9.20 3.30
CA ASN A 352 -14.59 -8.27 4.44
C ASN A 352 -13.20 -8.01 5.03
N LEU A 353 -12.15 -8.01 4.20
CA LEU A 353 -10.77 -7.80 4.64
C LEU A 353 -10.53 -6.36 5.11
N ALA A 354 -9.84 -6.21 6.23
CA ALA A 354 -9.30 -4.93 6.70
C ALA A 354 -7.77 -4.90 6.48
N GLY A 355 -7.33 -4.24 5.41
CA GLY A 355 -5.92 -4.02 5.13
C GLY A 355 -5.63 -2.59 4.66
N TRP A 356 -4.36 -2.18 4.78
CA TRP A 356 -3.95 -0.81 4.49
C TRP A 356 -3.99 -0.44 3.01
N GLY A 357 -3.65 -1.39 2.13
CA GLY A 357 -3.58 -1.21 0.68
C GLY A 357 -2.34 -1.81 0.04
N TYR A 358 -1.21 -1.85 0.76
CA TYR A 358 0.11 -2.12 0.17
C TYR A 358 0.55 -3.59 0.15
N ASP A 359 -0.25 -4.50 0.72
CA ASP A 359 -0.05 -5.95 0.63
C ASP A 359 -0.62 -6.49 -0.70
N VAL A 360 -0.26 -5.83 -1.81
CA VAL A 360 -0.72 -6.11 -3.17
C VAL A 360 0.02 -7.31 -3.75
N VAL A 361 -0.71 -8.23 -4.38
CA VAL A 361 -0.16 -9.43 -5.05
C VAL A 361 0.05 -9.27 -6.56
N LEU A 362 -0.17 -8.05 -7.08
CA LEU A 362 -0.30 -7.65 -8.50
C LEU A 362 -1.48 -8.30 -9.25
N PHE A 363 -1.83 -9.52 -8.90
CA PHE A 363 -2.97 -10.24 -9.40
C PHE A 363 -4.28 -9.49 -9.07
N GLY A 364 -5.11 -9.24 -10.08
CA GLY A 364 -6.40 -8.58 -9.89
C GLY A 364 -6.37 -7.07 -9.74
N THR A 365 -5.23 -6.40 -9.95
CA THR A 365 -5.13 -4.93 -9.86
C THR A 365 -6.14 -4.21 -10.77
N ALA A 366 -6.59 -4.79 -11.88
CA ALA A 366 -7.66 -4.21 -12.70
C ALA A 366 -9.00 -4.11 -11.95
N ALA A 367 -9.39 -5.14 -11.20
CA ALA A 367 -10.63 -5.19 -10.43
C ALA A 367 -10.60 -4.21 -9.23
N ILE A 368 -11.79 -3.82 -8.75
CA ILE A 368 -11.93 -3.03 -7.51
C ILE A 368 -11.99 -3.99 -6.32
N ASN A 369 -11.33 -3.62 -5.22
CA ASN A 369 -11.31 -4.37 -3.96
C ASN A 369 -12.74 -4.73 -3.49
N PRO A 370 -13.12 -6.02 -3.48
CA PRO A 370 -14.50 -6.41 -3.19
C PRO A 370 -14.90 -6.17 -1.73
N SER A 371 -13.93 -6.03 -0.81
CA SER A 371 -14.19 -5.79 0.61
C SER A 371 -14.73 -4.38 0.90
N ILE A 372 -14.57 -3.43 -0.03
CA ILE A 372 -15.13 -2.06 0.07
C ILE A 372 -16.31 -1.82 -0.89
N LEU A 373 -16.85 -2.87 -1.50
CA LEU A 373 -18.04 -2.80 -2.34
C LEU A 373 -19.28 -3.23 -1.55
N GLU A 374 -20.35 -2.44 -1.64
CA GLU A 374 -21.62 -2.73 -0.97
C GLU A 374 -22.42 -3.83 -1.68
N THR A 375 -22.38 -3.80 -2.99
CA THR A 375 -23.10 -4.69 -3.90
C THR A 375 -22.19 -5.79 -4.48
N GLY A 376 -20.87 -5.66 -4.27
CA GLY A 376 -19.85 -6.45 -4.94
C GLY A 376 -19.59 -6.03 -6.40
N ARG A 377 -20.04 -4.83 -6.84
CA ARG A 377 -19.98 -4.40 -8.25
C ARG A 377 -19.05 -3.20 -8.50
N PRO A 378 -18.21 -3.24 -9.54
CA PRO A 378 -17.32 -2.13 -9.89
C PRO A 378 -18.07 -0.84 -10.29
N ASP A 379 -19.35 -0.96 -10.65
CA ASP A 379 -20.30 0.15 -10.86
C ASP A 379 -20.32 1.22 -9.75
N GLU A 380 -20.09 0.83 -8.49
CA GLU A 380 -20.04 1.79 -7.36
C GLU A 380 -18.91 2.80 -7.53
N PHE A 381 -17.75 2.36 -8.04
CA PHE A 381 -16.59 3.22 -8.21
C PHE A 381 -16.81 4.26 -9.32
N VAL A 382 -17.43 3.84 -10.42
CA VAL A 382 -17.89 4.73 -11.50
C VAL A 382 -18.94 5.73 -11.00
N GLU A 383 -19.82 5.33 -10.08
CA GLU A 383 -20.81 6.22 -9.48
C GLU A 383 -20.20 7.24 -8.51
N LEU A 384 -19.18 6.85 -7.72
CA LEU A 384 -18.42 7.77 -6.87
C LEU A 384 -17.70 8.83 -7.71
N ILE A 385 -16.94 8.40 -8.73
CA ILE A 385 -16.25 9.29 -9.67
C ILE A 385 -17.26 10.27 -10.30
N SER A 386 -18.38 9.75 -10.82
CA SER A 386 -19.43 10.58 -11.41
C SER A 386 -20.02 11.59 -10.42
N THR A 387 -20.12 11.23 -9.13
CA THR A 387 -20.64 12.11 -8.08
C THR A 387 -19.66 13.24 -7.77
N LEU A 388 -18.36 12.94 -7.68
CA LEU A 388 -17.30 13.92 -7.42
C LEU A 388 -17.12 14.90 -8.58
N HIS A 389 -17.15 14.41 -9.83
CA HIS A 389 -17.11 15.25 -11.02
C HIS A 389 -18.32 16.20 -11.11
N THR A 390 -19.51 15.77 -10.66
CA THR A 390 -20.78 16.54 -10.75
C THR A 390 -21.14 17.33 -9.47
N MET A 391 -20.15 17.55 -8.59
CA MET A 391 -20.32 18.40 -7.40
C MET A 391 -20.77 19.83 -7.77
N PRO A 392 -21.75 20.44 -7.07
CA PRO A 392 -22.47 21.59 -7.60
C PRO A 392 -21.75 22.93 -7.47
N ASP A 393 -20.81 23.04 -6.54
CA ASP A 393 -19.94 24.21 -6.34
C ASP A 393 -18.75 24.18 -7.31
N ARG A 394 -18.11 23.02 -7.47
CA ARG A 394 -17.00 22.77 -8.41
C ARG A 394 -16.81 21.26 -8.65
N PRO A 395 -16.38 20.82 -9.84
CA PRO A 395 -15.89 19.46 -10.03
C PRO A 395 -14.71 19.15 -9.09
N VAL A 396 -14.74 17.97 -8.47
CA VAL A 396 -13.67 17.42 -7.63
C VAL A 396 -13.04 16.25 -8.37
N GLN A 397 -11.72 16.28 -8.53
CA GLN A 397 -10.95 15.26 -9.24
C GLN A 397 -10.78 13.99 -8.42
N VAL A 398 -10.58 12.85 -9.10
CA VAL A 398 -10.24 11.57 -8.44
C VAL A 398 -8.81 11.15 -8.73
N ALA A 399 -8.05 10.90 -7.67
CA ALA A 399 -6.72 10.30 -7.70
C ALA A 399 -6.76 8.86 -7.16
N LEU A 400 -5.93 7.98 -7.72
CA LEU A 400 -5.70 6.62 -7.24
C LEU A 400 -4.23 6.34 -6.94
N ASP A 401 -4.01 5.31 -6.13
CA ASP A 401 -2.69 4.86 -5.72
C ASP A 401 -2.24 3.60 -6.48
N SER A 402 -1.15 3.69 -7.24
CA SER A 402 -0.70 2.67 -8.18
C SER A 402 0.46 1.85 -7.62
N VAL A 403 0.13 0.91 -6.73
CA VAL A 403 1.09 -0.02 -6.10
C VAL A 403 1.48 -1.15 -7.06
N LEU A 404 2.50 -0.92 -7.89
CA LEU A 404 3.03 -1.92 -8.84
C LEU A 404 4.52 -2.27 -8.63
N GLY A 405 5.28 -1.51 -7.82
CA GLY A 405 6.73 -1.73 -7.64
C GLY A 405 7.10 -3.10 -7.02
N HIS A 406 6.21 -3.69 -6.23
CA HIS A 406 6.43 -4.96 -5.52
C HIS A 406 5.21 -5.89 -5.56
N SER A 407 5.41 -7.14 -5.12
CA SER A 407 4.34 -8.08 -4.80
C SER A 407 4.53 -8.66 -3.40
N ASP A 408 3.46 -8.78 -2.62
CA ASP A 408 3.44 -9.66 -1.44
C ASP A 408 3.82 -11.10 -1.83
N PHE A 409 4.37 -11.87 -0.90
CA PHE A 409 4.77 -13.27 -1.10
C PHE A 409 3.64 -14.17 -1.64
N GLN A 410 2.38 -13.86 -1.33
CA GLN A 410 1.22 -14.56 -1.89
C GLN A 410 1.10 -14.46 -3.42
N GLY A 411 1.67 -13.43 -4.06
CA GLY A 411 1.70 -13.31 -5.53
C GLY A 411 2.36 -14.50 -6.22
N ALA A 412 3.33 -15.16 -5.58
CA ALA A 412 3.96 -16.38 -6.09
C ALA A 412 3.04 -17.62 -6.09
N LEU A 413 1.86 -17.54 -5.47
CA LEU A 413 0.80 -18.55 -5.55
C LEU A 413 -0.13 -18.32 -6.76
N LEU A 414 -0.35 -17.06 -7.15
CA LEU A 414 -1.37 -16.63 -8.12
C LEU A 414 -0.80 -16.31 -9.50
N LEU A 415 0.40 -15.74 -9.58
CA LEU A 415 1.02 -15.32 -10.84
C LEU A 415 1.63 -16.54 -11.57
N PRO A 416 1.47 -16.64 -12.90
CA PRO A 416 2.02 -17.74 -13.70
C PRO A 416 3.49 -18.08 -13.41
N ARG A 417 3.78 -19.39 -13.35
CA ARG A 417 5.12 -19.95 -13.09
C ARG A 417 5.70 -20.58 -14.35
N PHE A 418 7.03 -20.73 -14.37
CA PHE A 418 7.73 -21.52 -15.39
C PHE A 418 7.83 -23.00 -14.98
N ASP A 419 7.93 -23.28 -13.67
CA ASP A 419 7.93 -24.62 -13.09
C ASP A 419 6.57 -24.94 -12.46
N LEU A 420 5.72 -25.66 -13.21
CA LEU A 420 4.58 -26.39 -12.64
C LEU A 420 4.97 -27.77 -12.09
N ASP A 421 6.26 -28.13 -12.18
CA ASP A 421 6.81 -29.37 -11.63
C ASP A 421 6.78 -29.37 -10.09
N GLU A 422 6.62 -30.57 -9.52
CA GLU A 422 6.30 -30.82 -8.11
C GLU A 422 7.44 -30.51 -7.15
N ARG A 423 7.76 -29.23 -6.95
CA ARG A 423 8.48 -28.83 -5.74
C ARG A 423 7.52 -28.98 -4.55
N PRO A 424 7.89 -29.73 -3.49
CA PRO A 424 7.01 -29.97 -2.36
C PRO A 424 6.60 -28.66 -1.67
N GLU A 425 5.45 -28.69 -0.98
CA GLU A 425 4.87 -27.53 -0.29
C GLU A 425 5.83 -26.86 0.72
N SER A 426 6.86 -27.59 1.16
CA SER A 426 7.96 -27.14 2.02
C SER A 426 8.82 -26.00 1.42
N VAL A 427 8.77 -25.73 0.11
CA VAL A 427 9.44 -24.57 -0.47
C VAL A 427 8.68 -23.29 -0.10
N ALA A 428 9.25 -22.55 0.86
CA ALA A 428 8.75 -21.27 1.33
C ALA A 428 8.47 -20.29 0.17
N LEU A 429 7.39 -19.50 0.25
CA LEU A 429 6.92 -18.62 -0.82
C LEU A 429 7.99 -17.66 -1.38
N LYS A 430 8.94 -17.23 -0.54
CA LYS A 430 10.11 -16.43 -0.93
C LYS A 430 11.04 -17.09 -1.95
N TYR A 431 10.94 -18.40 -2.16
CA TYR A 431 11.75 -19.20 -3.09
C TYR A 431 10.94 -19.85 -4.22
N ARG A 432 9.63 -19.59 -4.31
CA ARG A 432 8.84 -20.00 -5.49
C ARG A 432 9.16 -19.08 -6.67
N ASN A 433 9.34 -19.68 -7.85
CA ASN A 433 9.63 -18.94 -9.08
C ASN A 433 8.33 -18.54 -9.78
N SER A 434 8.31 -17.35 -10.36
CA SER A 434 7.23 -16.86 -11.23
C SER A 434 7.84 -16.01 -12.33
N ALA A 435 7.22 -15.99 -13.51
CA ALA A 435 7.68 -15.13 -14.59
C ALA A 435 7.63 -13.63 -14.25
N PHE A 436 6.74 -13.27 -13.33
CA PHE A 436 6.50 -11.90 -12.87
C PHE A 436 7.43 -11.43 -11.76
N LEU A 437 8.17 -12.32 -11.09
CA LEU A 437 8.82 -12.01 -9.80
C LEU A 437 10.33 -12.27 -9.85
N LYS A 438 11.11 -11.38 -9.22
CA LYS A 438 12.58 -11.42 -9.09
C LYS A 438 12.95 -11.15 -7.63
N GLY A 439 14.07 -11.70 -7.16
CA GLY A 439 14.66 -11.35 -5.84
C GLY A 439 13.71 -11.40 -4.63
N THR A 440 14.02 -10.58 -3.62
CA THR A 440 13.24 -10.30 -2.41
C THR A 440 13.06 -8.79 -2.25
N ASN A 441 11.90 -8.35 -1.76
CA ASN A 441 11.60 -6.95 -1.47
C ASN A 441 11.20 -6.81 0.01
N MET A 442 11.31 -5.61 0.60
CA MET A 442 10.84 -5.34 1.97
C MET A 442 9.34 -5.58 2.17
N TYR A 443 8.54 -5.48 1.10
CA TYR A 443 7.11 -5.79 1.07
C TYR A 443 6.79 -7.19 0.51
N GLY A 444 7.81 -7.94 0.05
CA GLY A 444 7.64 -9.32 -0.45
C GLY A 444 8.69 -9.73 -1.49
N ARG A 445 8.37 -9.54 -2.77
CA ARG A 445 9.19 -9.88 -3.95
C ARG A 445 9.31 -8.66 -4.86
N ASP A 446 10.47 -8.47 -5.50
CA ASP A 446 10.60 -7.49 -6.59
C ASP A 446 9.90 -8.02 -7.85
N VAL A 447 9.57 -7.12 -8.77
CA VAL A 447 8.87 -7.43 -10.02
C VAL A 447 9.88 -7.56 -11.17
N ASN A 448 9.66 -8.52 -12.06
CA ASN A 448 10.56 -8.84 -13.17
C ASN A 448 10.29 -7.96 -14.41
N TYR A 449 10.56 -6.65 -14.31
CA TYR A 449 10.32 -5.68 -15.40
C TYR A 449 11.18 -5.87 -16.65
N ALA A 450 12.29 -6.60 -16.53
CA ALA A 450 13.14 -7.01 -17.64
C ALA A 450 12.39 -7.89 -18.66
N ASN A 451 11.45 -8.74 -18.20
CA ASN A 451 10.65 -9.58 -19.08
C ASN A 451 9.50 -8.80 -19.74
N ALA A 452 9.49 -8.79 -21.08
CA ALA A 452 8.57 -7.98 -21.87
C ALA A 452 7.08 -8.35 -21.70
N LEU A 453 6.74 -9.63 -21.46
CA LEU A 453 5.35 -10.06 -21.30
C LEU A 453 4.76 -9.69 -19.92
N PRO A 454 5.41 -9.98 -18.77
CA PRO A 454 5.04 -9.45 -17.47
C PRO A 454 4.93 -7.92 -17.46
N ARG A 455 5.92 -7.19 -18.00
CA ARG A 455 5.87 -5.72 -18.15
C ARG A 455 4.61 -5.27 -18.89
N ALA A 456 4.27 -5.92 -19.99
CA ALA A 456 3.09 -5.60 -20.78
C ALA A 456 1.78 -5.92 -20.07
N ILE A 457 1.71 -7.03 -19.34
CA ILE A 457 0.53 -7.42 -18.53
C ILE A 457 0.33 -6.44 -17.37
N LEU A 458 1.40 -6.00 -16.69
CA LEU A 458 1.34 -4.98 -15.65
C LEU A 458 0.93 -3.61 -16.20
N TYR A 459 1.40 -3.24 -17.40
CA TYR A 459 0.94 -2.05 -18.09
C TYR A 459 -0.54 -2.14 -18.50
N GLU A 460 -1.03 -3.32 -18.88
CA GLU A 460 -2.45 -3.56 -19.18
C GLU A 460 -3.33 -3.52 -17.91
N LEU A 461 -2.83 -3.98 -16.76
CA LEU A 461 -3.49 -3.78 -15.45
C LEU A 461 -3.63 -2.30 -15.11
N TYR A 462 -2.53 -1.55 -15.23
CA TYR A 462 -2.50 -0.10 -15.05
C TYR A 462 -3.49 0.60 -15.97
N ARG A 463 -3.49 0.25 -17.27
CA ARG A 463 -4.44 0.76 -18.27
C ARG A 463 -5.89 0.51 -17.87
N ARG A 464 -6.24 -0.75 -17.55
CA ARG A 464 -7.62 -1.15 -17.19
C ARG A 464 -8.10 -0.45 -15.92
N LYS A 465 -7.24 -0.27 -14.90
CA LYS A 465 -7.59 0.50 -13.69
C LYS A 465 -7.84 1.98 -14.03
N ASN A 466 -6.93 2.58 -14.80
CA ASN A 466 -6.99 4.00 -15.08
C ASN A 466 -8.20 4.35 -15.96
N ASP A 467 -8.58 3.49 -16.90
CA ASP A 467 -9.73 3.73 -17.79
C ASP A 467 -11.10 3.77 -17.08
N PHE A 468 -11.17 3.50 -15.77
CA PHE A 468 -12.35 3.83 -14.93
C PHE A 468 -12.68 5.34 -14.87
N GLY A 469 -11.87 6.21 -15.47
CA GLY A 469 -12.19 7.64 -15.65
C GLY A 469 -11.67 8.53 -14.52
N VAL A 470 -10.63 8.11 -13.82
CA VAL A 470 -9.90 8.91 -12.82
C VAL A 470 -9.09 10.03 -13.49
N ASP A 471 -8.66 11.05 -12.75
CA ASP A 471 -7.96 12.23 -13.32
C ASP A 471 -6.46 12.23 -13.03
N ALA A 472 -6.05 11.66 -11.91
CA ALA A 472 -4.66 11.65 -11.46
C ALA A 472 -4.25 10.28 -10.91
N ILE A 473 -2.94 9.99 -10.93
CA ILE A 473 -2.37 8.78 -10.35
C ILE A 473 -1.17 9.14 -9.47
N ARG A 474 -1.14 8.61 -8.25
CA ARG A 474 0.08 8.44 -7.45
C ARG A 474 0.74 7.14 -7.88
N ILE A 475 1.98 7.19 -8.33
CA ILE A 475 2.82 6.01 -8.46
C ILE A 475 3.52 5.82 -7.11
N ASP A 476 3.00 4.88 -6.32
CA ASP A 476 3.61 4.44 -5.06
C ASP A 476 4.98 3.82 -5.31
N GLY A 477 5.91 4.05 -4.39
CA GLY A 477 7.22 3.40 -4.39
C GLY A 477 7.99 3.50 -5.71
N GLY A 478 8.14 4.70 -6.28
CA GLY A 478 8.86 4.92 -7.54
C GLY A 478 10.27 4.28 -7.59
N GLN A 479 10.95 4.20 -6.44
CA GLN A 479 12.26 3.54 -6.33
C GLN A 479 12.22 1.99 -6.43
N ASP A 480 11.06 1.36 -6.25
CA ASP A 480 10.88 -0.10 -6.23
C ASP A 480 10.68 -0.70 -7.62
N PHE A 481 10.53 0.14 -8.66
CA PHE A 481 10.56 -0.28 -10.06
C PHE A 481 12.00 -0.60 -10.48
N VAL A 482 12.43 -1.85 -10.32
CA VAL A 482 13.80 -2.31 -10.62
C VAL A 482 13.87 -3.03 -11.97
N ASP A 483 14.77 -2.61 -12.87
CA ASP A 483 15.10 -3.35 -14.10
C ASP A 483 16.15 -4.43 -13.77
N ASP A 484 17.26 -4.03 -13.12
CA ASP A 484 18.33 -4.96 -12.74
C ASP A 484 19.10 -4.57 -11.47
N ILE A 485 20.08 -5.38 -11.08
CA ILE A 485 21.01 -5.10 -9.97
C ILE A 485 22.41 -4.89 -10.56
N ASP A 486 23.05 -3.77 -10.24
CA ASP A 486 24.39 -3.48 -10.74
C ASP A 486 25.42 -4.49 -10.21
N SER A 487 26.10 -5.18 -11.11
CA SER A 487 27.00 -6.29 -10.78
C SER A 487 28.28 -5.88 -10.02
N GLU A 488 28.68 -4.60 -10.05
CA GLU A 488 29.90 -4.12 -9.36
C GLU A 488 29.62 -3.44 -8.01
N THR A 489 28.48 -2.78 -7.86
CA THR A 489 28.11 -2.00 -6.67
C THR A 489 26.99 -2.62 -5.85
N GLY A 490 26.17 -3.48 -6.46
CA GLY A 490 25.02 -4.14 -5.85
C GLY A 490 23.77 -3.28 -5.71
N LEU A 491 23.80 -2.06 -6.25
CA LEU A 491 22.67 -1.15 -6.19
C LEU A 491 21.58 -1.58 -7.17
N LYS A 492 20.33 -1.44 -6.75
CA LYS A 492 19.16 -1.57 -7.63
C LYS A 492 19.22 -0.49 -8.72
N LEU A 493 19.16 -0.91 -9.99
CA LEU A 493 19.03 -0.05 -11.16
C LEU A 493 17.54 0.14 -11.45
N GLN A 494 17.03 1.36 -11.26
CA GLN A 494 15.61 1.64 -11.47
C GLN A 494 15.23 1.64 -12.96
N ASP A 495 14.04 1.12 -13.28
CA ASP A 495 13.42 1.19 -14.60
C ASP A 495 12.77 2.56 -14.82
N ASP A 496 13.60 3.61 -14.86
CA ASP A 496 13.15 4.98 -15.14
C ASP A 496 12.38 5.07 -16.48
N ALA A 497 12.67 4.16 -17.42
CA ALA A 497 11.97 4.05 -18.70
C ALA A 497 10.53 3.50 -18.56
N PHE A 498 10.28 2.54 -17.66
CA PHE A 498 8.91 2.09 -17.38
C PHE A 498 8.10 3.16 -16.65
N LEU A 499 8.73 3.88 -15.72
CA LEU A 499 8.09 5.00 -15.05
C LEU A 499 7.72 6.14 -16.04
N GLN A 500 8.58 6.42 -17.02
CA GLN A 500 8.22 7.32 -18.13
C GLN A 500 7.07 6.75 -18.98
N GLU A 501 7.12 5.46 -19.32
CA GLU A 501 6.06 4.77 -20.06
C GLU A 501 4.69 4.83 -19.35
N MET A 502 4.66 4.74 -18.01
CA MET A 502 3.46 4.92 -17.18
C MET A 502 3.02 6.38 -17.14
N ALA A 503 3.95 7.33 -16.98
CA ALA A 503 3.64 8.76 -16.92
C ALA A 503 3.14 9.34 -18.26
N GLU A 504 3.53 8.75 -19.39
CA GLU A 504 3.03 9.08 -20.73
C GLU A 504 1.66 8.46 -21.05
N TYR A 505 1.01 7.79 -20.09
CA TYR A 505 -0.26 7.10 -20.31
C TYR A 505 -1.38 8.04 -20.81
N ARG A 506 -2.18 7.51 -21.73
CA ARG A 506 -3.32 8.19 -22.34
C ARG A 506 -4.59 7.38 -22.12
N GLN A 507 -5.41 7.86 -21.19
CA GLN A 507 -6.69 7.29 -20.80
C GLN A 507 -7.69 7.37 -21.95
N GLN A 508 -8.41 6.27 -22.21
CA GLN A 508 -9.49 6.21 -23.18
C GLN A 508 -10.83 6.23 -22.43
N ILE A 509 -11.51 7.37 -22.39
CA ILE A 509 -12.73 7.57 -21.61
C ILE A 509 -13.75 8.42 -22.39
N ALA A 510 -15.05 8.17 -22.23
CA ALA A 510 -16.12 9.01 -22.81
C ALA A 510 -16.02 9.26 -24.35
N GLY A 511 -15.31 8.41 -25.09
CA GLY A 511 -15.03 8.59 -26.53
C GLY A 511 -13.94 9.63 -26.84
N MET A 512 -13.06 9.91 -25.88
CA MET A 512 -11.91 10.80 -26.01
C MET A 512 -10.65 10.19 -25.38
N GLU A 513 -9.51 10.62 -25.88
CA GLU A 513 -8.19 10.28 -25.34
C GLU A 513 -7.70 11.47 -24.51
N ARG A 514 -7.29 11.25 -23.25
CA ARG A 514 -6.68 12.30 -22.41
C ARG A 514 -5.46 11.82 -21.61
N ARG A 515 -4.50 12.70 -21.37
CA ARG A 515 -3.43 12.47 -20.36
C ARG A 515 -4.00 12.63 -18.95
N LEU A 516 -3.48 11.85 -18.01
CA LEU A 516 -3.73 12.02 -16.57
C LEU A 516 -2.68 12.95 -15.95
N ASP A 517 -2.98 13.50 -14.78
CA ASP A 517 -1.93 14.08 -13.95
C ASP A 517 -1.19 12.97 -13.19
N ILE A 518 0.12 13.08 -13.07
CA ILE A 518 0.98 12.02 -12.52
C ILE A 518 1.78 12.60 -11.38
N ASN A 519 1.62 12.02 -10.19
CA ASN A 519 2.51 12.24 -9.06
C ASN A 519 3.29 10.97 -8.75
N ILE A 520 4.57 11.10 -8.41
CA ILE A 520 5.44 9.97 -8.09
C ILE A 520 5.92 10.11 -6.65
N GLU A 521 5.68 9.08 -5.85
CA GLU A 521 6.30 8.97 -4.54
C GLU A 521 7.67 8.29 -4.70
N ASP A 522 8.73 9.09 -4.66
CA ASP A 522 10.10 8.58 -4.78
C ASP A 522 11.04 9.35 -3.85
N GLY A 523 11.77 8.60 -3.04
CA GLY A 523 12.72 9.10 -2.04
C GLY A 523 14.19 8.94 -2.44
N ARG A 524 14.53 8.71 -3.72
CA ARG A 524 15.90 8.41 -4.16
C ARG A 524 16.92 9.45 -3.65
N PRO A 525 18.11 9.02 -3.20
CA PRO A 525 18.73 7.71 -3.41
C PRO A 525 18.34 6.61 -2.39
N TRP A 526 17.21 6.71 -1.70
CA TRP A 526 16.65 5.60 -0.91
C TRP A 526 16.61 4.27 -1.69
N PRO A 527 17.10 3.15 -1.12
CA PRO A 527 17.79 3.05 0.17
C PRO A 527 19.29 3.45 0.10
N ASP A 528 19.64 4.60 0.68
CA ASP A 528 20.99 4.98 1.08
C ASP A 528 20.98 5.12 2.62
N ASP A 529 21.23 3.99 3.29
CA ASP A 529 20.98 3.75 4.72
C ASP A 529 21.55 4.79 5.70
N ILE A 530 22.50 5.62 5.26
CA ILE A 530 23.21 6.57 6.12
C ILE A 530 22.67 8.00 5.97
N ASN A 531 22.40 8.47 4.75
CA ASN A 531 22.17 9.90 4.50
C ASN A 531 21.05 10.23 3.51
N TRP A 532 20.30 9.26 2.98
CA TRP A 532 19.27 9.48 1.95
C TRP A 532 18.36 10.69 2.25
N SER A 533 17.79 10.81 3.45
CA SER A 533 16.85 11.91 3.80
C SER A 533 17.41 13.33 3.68
N TYR A 534 18.75 13.48 3.69
CA TYR A 534 19.46 14.71 3.38
C TYR A 534 19.87 14.78 1.89
N ASN A 535 20.30 13.66 1.32
CA ASN A 535 20.76 13.54 -0.07
C ASN A 535 19.63 13.63 -1.11
N SER A 536 18.40 13.25 -0.75
CA SER A 536 17.24 13.30 -1.64
C SER A 536 16.92 14.74 -2.04
N SER A 537 16.91 14.97 -3.35
CA SER A 537 16.54 16.26 -3.96
C SER A 537 15.03 16.45 -4.07
N TYR A 538 14.28 15.33 -4.15
CA TYR A 538 12.85 15.29 -4.47
C TYR A 538 12.50 15.96 -5.82
N LEU A 539 13.48 16.09 -6.72
CA LEU A 539 13.35 16.82 -8.00
C LEU A 539 13.78 16.00 -9.22
N CYS A 540 14.30 14.78 -9.04
CA CYS A 540 14.72 13.90 -10.14
C CYS A 540 13.57 13.67 -11.13
N HIS A 541 12.39 13.27 -10.66
CA HIS A 541 11.25 13.03 -11.55
C HIS A 541 10.78 14.31 -12.24
N VAL A 542 10.64 15.41 -11.48
CA VAL A 542 10.23 16.73 -12.00
C VAL A 542 11.15 17.24 -13.10
N TRP A 543 12.46 16.99 -13.03
CA TRP A 543 13.44 17.48 -14.00
C TRP A 543 13.72 16.52 -15.16
N GLU A 544 13.76 15.22 -14.90
CA GLU A 544 14.15 14.20 -15.88
C GLU A 544 12.96 13.74 -16.75
N ARG A 545 11.74 13.83 -16.22
CA ARG A 545 10.51 13.35 -16.89
C ARG A 545 9.68 14.51 -17.43
N VAL A 546 10.26 15.18 -18.41
CA VAL A 546 9.52 16.15 -19.23
C VAL A 546 8.61 15.35 -20.18
N LEU A 547 7.31 15.56 -20.03
CA LEU A 547 6.26 14.95 -20.84
C LEU A 547 6.10 15.73 -22.16
N PRO A 548 5.33 15.19 -23.14
CA PRO A 548 4.95 15.95 -24.33
C PRO A 548 4.37 17.33 -24.00
N ASP A 549 4.54 18.26 -24.94
CA ASP A 549 4.10 19.66 -24.84
C ASP A 549 4.82 20.50 -23.75
N GLY A 550 5.81 19.93 -23.06
CA GLY A 550 6.66 20.62 -22.07
C GLY A 550 6.18 20.47 -20.61
N ASP A 551 5.18 19.63 -20.38
CA ASP A 551 4.65 19.32 -19.05
C ASP A 551 5.65 18.51 -18.19
N ARG A 552 5.38 18.44 -16.89
CA ARG A 552 6.19 17.69 -15.91
C ARG A 552 5.29 16.78 -15.08
N VAL A 553 5.84 15.65 -14.63
CA VAL A 553 5.26 14.89 -13.52
C VAL A 553 5.49 15.64 -12.21
N LYS A 554 4.59 15.46 -11.25
CA LYS A 554 4.77 15.92 -9.87
C LYS A 554 5.53 14.88 -9.05
N GLN A 555 6.16 15.30 -7.96
CA GLN A 555 6.86 14.39 -7.03
C GLN A 555 6.45 14.67 -5.58
N TRP A 556 6.46 13.66 -4.73
CA TRP A 556 6.29 13.86 -3.27
C TRP A 556 7.41 14.73 -2.71
N GLY A 557 7.05 15.82 -2.04
CA GLY A 557 8.00 16.79 -1.48
C GLY A 557 8.68 16.33 -0.18
N PRO A 558 9.78 16.99 0.23
CA PRO A 558 10.57 16.61 1.40
C PRO A 558 9.83 16.72 2.74
N LEU A 559 8.69 17.41 2.80
CA LEU A 559 7.90 17.61 4.02
C LEU A 559 6.81 16.57 4.22
N ILE A 560 6.36 15.89 3.17
CA ILE A 560 5.26 14.92 3.22
C ILE A 560 5.74 13.46 3.23
N PHE A 561 6.92 13.19 2.66
CA PHE A 561 7.46 11.84 2.53
C PHE A 561 7.59 11.11 3.88
N ALA A 562 6.91 9.95 3.98
CA ALA A 562 6.86 8.96 5.06
C ALA A 562 7.43 9.37 6.44
N HIS A 563 8.76 9.32 6.54
CA HIS A 563 9.56 9.48 7.75
C HIS A 563 9.58 10.90 8.36
N ASN A 564 9.04 11.92 7.69
CA ASN A 564 9.21 13.31 8.11
C ASN A 564 8.15 13.81 9.12
N VAL A 565 8.07 13.14 10.27
CA VAL A 565 6.95 13.35 11.22
C VAL A 565 7.19 14.47 12.24
N HIS A 566 6.27 15.45 12.26
CA HIS A 566 6.35 16.73 12.98
C HIS A 566 5.88 16.74 14.45
N GLY A 567 5.85 15.58 15.11
CA GLY A 567 5.62 15.48 16.57
C GLY A 567 6.88 15.64 17.44
N LYS A 568 8.06 15.54 16.83
CA LYS A 568 9.37 15.54 17.53
C LYS A 568 9.73 16.95 18.03
N PHE A 569 10.38 17.00 19.20
CA PHE A 569 10.87 18.27 19.75
C PHE A 569 11.96 18.87 18.86
N ARG A 570 11.79 20.15 18.52
CA ARG A 570 12.60 20.94 17.57
C ARG A 570 12.46 20.60 16.10
N TRP A 571 11.46 19.80 15.70
CA TRP A 571 11.24 19.47 14.29
C TRP A 571 11.14 20.71 13.37
N PHE A 572 10.37 21.74 13.74
CA PHE A 572 10.25 22.97 12.94
C PHE A 572 11.56 23.78 12.89
N HIS A 573 12.35 23.75 13.96
CA HIS A 573 13.67 24.39 13.93
C HIS A 573 14.64 23.61 13.03
N ASP A 574 14.66 22.29 13.16
CA ASP A 574 15.62 21.39 12.49
C ASP A 574 15.27 21.21 10.99
N LYS A 575 13.99 21.33 10.57
CA LYS A 575 13.53 21.16 9.18
C LYS A 575 13.40 22.45 8.37
N TRP A 576 13.85 23.59 8.89
CA TRP A 576 13.76 24.89 8.22
C TRP A 576 14.27 24.90 6.77
N ASP A 577 15.37 24.20 6.48
CA ASP A 577 15.90 24.16 5.11
C ASP A 577 14.92 23.52 4.13
N ARG A 578 14.20 22.45 4.53
CA ARG A 578 13.15 21.84 3.70
C ARG A 578 11.95 22.74 3.50
N PHE A 579 11.62 23.62 4.45
CA PHE A 579 10.59 24.66 4.26
C PHE A 579 11.03 25.74 3.25
N LYS A 580 12.32 26.08 3.18
CA LYS A 580 12.85 26.94 2.11
C LYS A 580 12.82 26.23 0.76
N ASP A 581 13.22 24.96 0.70
CA ASP A 581 13.17 24.14 -0.52
C ASP A 581 11.74 24.14 -1.09
N CYS A 582 10.73 23.92 -0.25
CA CYS A 582 9.32 24.01 -0.65
C CYS A 582 8.93 25.42 -1.09
N PHE A 583 9.39 26.48 -0.41
CA PHE A 583 9.09 27.85 -0.85
C PHE A 583 9.70 28.19 -2.22
N THR A 584 10.88 27.68 -2.57
CA THR A 584 11.56 28.03 -3.83
C THR A 584 11.24 27.12 -5.02
N SER A 585 10.88 25.86 -4.76
CA SER A 585 10.84 24.80 -5.77
C SER A 585 9.57 23.93 -5.71
N GLY A 586 8.63 24.25 -4.82
CA GLY A 586 7.51 23.36 -4.49
C GLY A 586 6.39 23.29 -5.51
N GLU A 587 6.33 24.11 -6.55
CA GLU A 587 5.23 24.14 -7.55
C GLU A 587 4.85 22.75 -8.11
N ASP A 588 5.85 21.94 -8.47
CA ASP A 588 5.66 20.58 -9.00
C ASP A 588 5.66 19.50 -7.90
N TRP A 589 5.48 19.88 -6.62
CA TRP A 589 5.46 18.94 -5.50
C TRP A 589 4.06 18.67 -4.97
N ILE A 590 3.82 17.42 -4.58
CA ILE A 590 2.83 17.12 -3.54
C ILE A 590 3.43 17.60 -2.22
N THR A 591 2.76 18.56 -1.59
CA THR A 591 3.14 19.16 -0.31
C THR A 591 2.07 18.83 0.73
N GLY A 592 2.14 19.42 1.92
CA GLY A 592 1.26 19.08 3.02
C GLY A 592 2.03 18.58 4.24
N ASN A 593 1.32 17.95 5.16
CA ASN A 593 1.89 17.51 6.44
C ASN A 593 1.11 16.36 7.10
N SER A 594 0.06 15.83 6.48
CA SER A 594 -0.74 14.77 7.07
C SER A 594 -1.19 13.81 5.99
N THR A 595 -0.49 12.69 5.87
CA THR A 595 -0.89 11.50 5.11
C THR A 595 -1.17 10.34 6.05
N HIS A 596 -1.75 9.27 5.50
CA HIS A 596 -1.84 7.95 6.10
C HIS A 596 -0.48 7.50 6.67
N ASP A 597 0.58 7.83 5.95
CA ASP A 597 1.94 7.44 6.28
C ASP A 597 2.52 8.31 7.40
N ASN A 598 2.37 9.63 7.34
CA ASN A 598 2.78 10.52 8.45
C ASN A 598 2.03 10.17 9.74
N ALA A 599 0.74 9.82 9.66
CA ALA A 599 -0.06 9.39 10.80
C ALA A 599 0.43 8.04 11.37
N ARG A 600 0.81 7.07 10.54
CA ARG A 600 1.43 5.82 11.01
C ARG A 600 2.79 6.06 11.64
N TYR A 601 3.69 6.72 10.93
CA TYR A 601 5.05 6.98 11.40
C TYR A 601 5.07 7.90 12.62
N PHE A 602 3.99 8.67 12.90
CA PHE A 602 3.84 9.42 14.15
C PHE A 602 4.01 8.51 15.37
N TYR A 603 3.15 7.53 15.55
CA TYR A 603 3.20 6.68 16.74
C TYR A 603 4.41 5.72 16.74
N ARG A 604 4.98 5.42 15.56
CA ARG A 604 6.19 4.58 15.42
C ARG A 604 7.50 5.32 15.72
N MET A 605 7.64 6.58 15.30
CA MET A 605 8.90 7.33 15.31
C MET A 605 8.96 8.49 16.31
N VAL A 606 7.82 8.99 16.82
CA VAL A 606 7.81 10.01 17.87
C VAL A 606 8.00 9.32 19.23
N PRO A 607 9.05 9.65 20.01
CA PRO A 607 9.24 9.01 21.31
C PRO A 607 8.23 9.51 22.34
N PRO A 608 7.67 8.64 23.22
CA PRO A 608 6.67 9.01 24.23
C PRO A 608 7.22 9.88 25.39
N ARG A 609 8.43 10.43 25.25
CA ARG A 609 9.09 11.20 26.30
C ARG A 609 8.94 12.70 26.06
N SER A 610 8.32 13.40 27.00
CA SER A 610 8.05 14.84 26.88
C SER A 610 9.32 15.70 26.88
N SER A 611 9.40 16.70 26.00
CA SER A 611 10.46 17.73 26.03
C SER A 611 10.46 18.59 27.31
N ALA A 612 9.40 18.55 28.12
CA ALA A 612 9.43 19.09 29.49
C ALA A 612 10.51 18.42 30.37
N GLN A 613 10.98 17.22 29.99
CA GLN A 613 12.08 16.49 30.63
C GLN A 613 13.40 16.56 29.82
N PHE A 614 13.55 17.55 28.94
CA PHE A 614 14.70 17.66 28.05
C PHE A 614 16.03 17.68 28.83
N ASN A 615 16.98 16.89 28.34
CA ASN A 615 18.33 16.82 28.85
C ASN A 615 19.29 17.08 27.67
N PRO A 616 20.10 18.17 27.69
CA PRO A 616 21.04 18.52 26.62
C PRO A 616 22.06 17.43 26.25
N ARG A 617 22.24 16.40 27.08
CA ARG A 617 23.11 15.24 26.79
C ARG A 617 22.44 14.15 25.95
N LYS A 618 21.19 14.33 25.52
CA LYS A 618 20.47 13.44 24.59
C LYS A 618 20.02 14.23 23.37
N ALA A 619 19.87 13.55 22.24
CA ALA A 619 19.36 14.15 21.01
C ALA A 619 17.93 14.69 21.21
N ARG A 620 17.57 15.75 20.47
CA ARG A 620 16.29 16.46 20.63
C ARG A 620 15.10 15.64 20.15
N ASP A 621 15.31 14.91 19.05
CA ASP A 621 14.39 13.95 18.46
C ASP A 621 14.04 12.76 19.37
N SER A 622 14.80 12.54 20.46
CA SER A 622 14.51 11.58 21.54
C SER A 622 13.34 12.01 22.45
N TYR A 623 12.63 13.08 22.08
CA TYR A 623 11.51 13.67 22.81
C TYR A 623 10.40 14.13 21.85
N TYR A 624 9.14 14.08 22.28
CA TYR A 624 8.05 14.79 21.63
C TYR A 624 7.95 16.24 22.12
N ASN A 625 7.39 17.13 21.31
CA ASN A 625 7.17 18.53 21.67
C ASN A 625 6.03 18.69 22.70
N SER A 626 6.36 19.08 23.94
CA SER A 626 5.43 19.27 25.05
C SER A 626 4.39 20.39 24.87
N GLU A 627 4.58 21.28 23.90
CA GLU A 627 3.62 22.35 23.61
C GLU A 627 2.46 21.87 22.71
N LEU A 628 2.55 20.65 22.15
CA LEU A 628 1.49 20.00 21.37
C LEU A 628 0.44 19.30 22.25
N GLY A 629 0.65 19.13 23.55
CA GLY A 629 -0.31 18.42 24.40
C GLY A 629 0.24 18.06 25.78
N LYS A 630 -0.66 17.95 26.76
CA LYS A 630 -0.36 17.53 28.13
C LYS A 630 -0.30 16.02 28.29
N THR A 631 -1.04 15.29 27.45
CA THR A 631 -1.12 13.84 27.41
C THR A 631 -0.64 13.33 26.05
N LEU A 632 -0.23 12.07 25.95
CA LEU A 632 0.17 11.49 24.65
C LEU A 632 -0.97 11.55 23.61
N HIS A 633 -2.24 11.44 24.02
CA HIS A 633 -3.38 11.43 23.10
C HIS A 633 -3.83 12.80 22.59
N GLU A 634 -3.45 13.91 23.25
CA GLU A 634 -3.66 15.27 22.71
C GLU A 634 -2.67 15.61 21.58
N VAL A 635 -1.46 15.05 21.64
CA VAL A 635 -0.34 15.44 20.76
C VAL A 635 -0.57 15.09 19.27
N PRO A 636 -1.04 13.88 18.87
CA PRO A 636 -1.27 13.56 17.47
C PRO A 636 -2.28 14.51 16.80
N GLY A 637 -3.40 14.83 17.45
CA GLY A 637 -4.40 15.75 16.90
C GLY A 637 -3.81 17.16 16.70
N ASN A 638 -3.12 17.69 17.71
CA ASN A 638 -2.51 19.03 17.64
C ASN A 638 -1.28 19.11 16.70
N ALA A 639 -0.66 17.98 16.38
CA ALA A 639 0.39 17.87 15.38
C ALA A 639 -0.20 17.75 13.98
N LEU A 640 -0.96 16.69 13.70
CA LEU A 640 -1.45 16.34 12.37
C LEU A 640 -2.51 17.33 11.85
N ASN A 641 -3.32 17.91 12.75
CA ASN A 641 -4.30 18.97 12.47
C ASN A 641 -3.81 20.37 12.94
N ASN A 642 -2.53 20.69 12.69
CA ASN A 642 -1.92 21.94 13.16
C ASN A 642 -2.36 23.16 12.31
N PRO A 643 -3.01 24.19 12.89
CA PRO A 643 -3.50 25.33 12.10
C PRO A 643 -2.41 26.12 11.37
N ALA A 644 -1.23 26.27 11.98
CA ALA A 644 -0.11 26.97 11.37
C ALA A 644 0.44 26.24 10.13
N LEU A 645 0.54 24.90 10.17
CA LEU A 645 0.88 24.10 8.99
C LEU A 645 -0.21 24.12 7.93
N THR A 646 -1.48 23.98 8.31
CA THR A 646 -2.62 24.06 7.38
C THR A 646 -2.61 25.37 6.60
N ALA A 647 -2.47 26.51 7.28
CA ALA A 647 -2.40 27.82 6.64
C ALA A 647 -1.10 28.01 5.83
N LEU A 648 0.04 27.50 6.29
CA LEU A 648 1.31 27.60 5.57
C LEU A 648 1.24 26.85 4.23
N ASN A 649 0.69 25.64 4.22
CA ASN A 649 0.57 24.79 3.03
C ASN A 649 -0.54 25.26 2.07
N THR A 650 -1.60 25.90 2.57
CA THR A 650 -2.73 26.35 1.73
C THR A 650 -2.60 27.79 1.22
N ALA A 651 -2.15 28.71 2.08
CA ALA A 651 -2.23 30.15 1.86
C ALA A 651 -0.88 30.82 1.61
N PHE A 652 0.24 30.07 1.57
CA PHE A 652 1.57 30.67 1.43
C PHE A 652 2.55 29.86 0.57
N LEU A 653 2.79 28.58 0.87
CA LEU A 653 3.74 27.74 0.11
C LEU A 653 3.16 27.30 -1.25
N PRO A 654 4.03 27.13 -2.27
CA PRO A 654 3.65 26.52 -3.54
C PRO A 654 3.51 25.00 -3.43
N GLY A 655 3.13 24.37 -4.54
CA GLY A 655 2.84 22.94 -4.61
C GLY A 655 1.43 22.59 -4.15
N SER A 656 1.14 21.29 -4.12
CA SER A 656 -0.21 20.71 -4.05
C SER A 656 -0.45 20.07 -2.68
N PRO A 657 -1.14 20.74 -1.74
CA PRO A 657 -1.16 20.32 -0.35
C PRO A 657 -2.18 19.20 -0.10
N MET A 658 -1.66 18.05 0.33
CA MET A 658 -2.42 16.86 0.71
C MET A 658 -2.72 16.82 2.22
N PHE A 659 -3.92 16.35 2.55
CA PHE A 659 -4.45 16.20 3.89
C PHE A 659 -5.14 14.85 4.05
N PHE A 660 -4.90 14.19 5.18
CA PHE A 660 -5.52 12.92 5.51
C PHE A 660 -6.83 13.13 6.30
N LEU A 661 -7.90 12.44 5.91
CA LEU A 661 -9.23 12.59 6.50
C LEU A 661 -9.23 12.36 8.02
N GLN A 662 -8.56 11.30 8.49
CA GLN A 662 -8.44 10.92 9.89
C GLN A 662 -7.70 11.99 10.70
N SER A 663 -6.69 12.65 10.10
CA SER A 663 -5.99 13.77 10.74
C SER A 663 -6.90 14.98 10.88
N THR A 664 -7.67 15.29 9.83
CA THR A 664 -8.61 16.43 9.80
C THR A 664 -9.75 16.26 10.82
N LEU A 665 -10.20 15.02 11.03
CA LEU A 665 -11.26 14.65 11.98
C LEU A 665 -10.73 14.21 13.36
N GLU A 666 -9.42 14.32 13.60
CA GLU A 666 -8.72 13.95 14.84
C GLU A 666 -9.02 12.50 15.33
N SER A 667 -9.28 11.58 14.40
CA SER A 667 -9.52 10.16 14.70
C SER A 667 -8.21 9.35 14.76
N PRO A 668 -8.20 8.20 15.46
CA PRO A 668 -7.07 7.26 15.44
C PRO A 668 -6.69 6.78 14.02
N TRP A 669 -5.44 6.31 13.88
CA TRP A 669 -4.96 5.63 12.68
C TRP A 669 -3.97 4.50 13.01
N LEU A 670 -4.10 3.36 12.35
CA LEU A 670 -3.27 2.16 12.54
C LEU A 670 -2.94 1.54 11.17
N PHE A 671 -1.79 0.86 11.08
CA PHE A 671 -1.52 -0.08 10.00
C PHE A 671 -2.36 -1.35 10.15
N PHE A 672 -3.47 -1.44 9.41
CA PHE A 672 -4.31 -2.65 9.37
C PHE A 672 -3.72 -3.69 8.42
N ARG A 673 -3.69 -4.94 8.90
CA ARG A 673 -3.33 -6.11 8.11
C ARG A 673 -4.03 -7.34 8.70
N ASP A 674 -5.23 -7.62 8.22
CA ASP A 674 -6.04 -8.79 8.57
C ASP A 674 -6.17 -9.72 7.35
N ILE A 675 -5.04 -10.35 6.97
CA ILE A 675 -4.92 -11.09 5.70
C ILE A 675 -4.20 -12.44 5.80
N GLN A 676 -3.50 -12.76 6.91
CA GLN A 676 -2.83 -14.06 7.05
C GLN A 676 -2.47 -14.46 8.49
N ASP A 677 -3.04 -15.57 8.95
CA ASP A 677 -2.80 -16.17 10.29
C ASP A 677 -1.32 -16.40 10.63
N ARG A 678 -0.45 -16.46 9.61
CA ARG A 678 1.00 -16.62 9.81
C ARG A 678 1.62 -15.40 10.48
N TYR A 679 1.25 -14.17 10.14
CA TYR A 679 2.01 -12.98 10.59
C TYR A 679 1.21 -11.98 11.43
N ASP A 680 -0.11 -12.17 11.62
CA ASP A 680 -0.96 -11.22 12.33
C ASP A 680 -0.46 -10.89 13.76
N ILE A 681 -0.01 -11.89 14.53
CA ILE A 681 0.55 -11.67 15.89
C ILE A 681 1.83 -10.80 15.81
N LYS A 682 2.66 -10.94 14.77
CA LYS A 682 3.86 -10.12 14.55
C LYS A 682 3.49 -8.66 14.30
N VAL A 683 2.49 -8.42 13.45
CA VAL A 683 2.04 -7.06 13.12
C VAL A 683 1.43 -6.38 14.34
N VAL A 684 0.55 -7.08 15.06
CA VAL A 684 -0.03 -6.60 16.32
C VAL A 684 1.07 -6.31 17.35
N ALA A 685 2.09 -7.16 17.45
CA ALA A 685 3.21 -6.91 18.37
C ALA A 685 4.08 -5.70 17.97
N ASP A 686 4.22 -5.34 16.69
CA ASP A 686 4.94 -4.14 16.24
C ASP A 686 4.13 -2.85 16.50
N GLU A 687 2.85 -2.88 16.16
CA GLU A 687 2.02 -1.68 16.03
C GLU A 687 1.19 -1.38 17.31
N ALA A 688 0.60 -2.39 17.94
CA ALA A 688 -0.50 -2.20 18.90
C ALA A 688 -0.12 -1.39 20.15
N ALA A 689 1.02 -1.69 20.78
CA ALA A 689 1.42 -1.04 22.02
C ALA A 689 1.65 0.48 21.83
N ARG A 690 2.22 0.86 20.68
CA ARG A 690 2.46 2.27 20.33
C ARG A 690 1.17 2.96 19.90
N PHE A 691 0.34 2.32 19.06
CA PHE A 691 -0.98 2.83 18.67
C PHE A 691 -1.88 3.11 19.89
N LEU A 692 -2.02 2.14 20.80
CA LEU A 692 -2.81 2.29 22.02
C LEU A 692 -2.27 3.40 22.93
N SER A 693 -0.94 3.56 23.02
CA SER A 693 -0.31 4.61 23.84
C SER A 693 -0.52 6.03 23.28
N TRP A 694 -0.60 6.17 21.96
CA TRP A 694 -0.66 7.47 21.28
C TRP A 694 -2.07 7.91 20.89
N TYR A 695 -2.95 7.01 20.45
CA TYR A 695 -4.28 7.40 19.93
C TYR A 695 -5.45 7.03 20.85
N VAL A 696 -5.28 6.09 21.78
CA VAL A 696 -6.40 5.56 22.57
C VAL A 696 -6.35 6.08 24.00
N SER A 697 -7.22 7.04 24.33
CA SER A 697 -7.39 7.49 25.71
C SER A 697 -8.15 6.45 26.56
N PRO A 698 -7.98 6.44 27.89
CA PRO A 698 -8.82 5.64 28.79
C PRO A 698 -10.32 5.95 28.66
N GLU A 699 -10.69 7.14 28.22
CA GLU A 699 -12.07 7.60 27.97
C GLU A 699 -12.61 6.98 26.67
N LEU A 700 -11.81 7.00 25.60
CA LEU A 700 -12.13 6.32 24.33
C LEU A 700 -12.28 4.82 24.57
N TYR A 701 -11.31 4.19 25.22
CA TYR A 701 -11.37 2.76 25.53
C TYR A 701 -12.58 2.40 26.39
N ARG A 702 -13.01 3.24 27.34
CA ARG A 702 -14.21 3.00 28.15
C ARG A 702 -15.53 3.24 27.42
N SER A 703 -15.52 3.98 26.31
CA SER A 703 -16.74 4.31 25.55
C SER A 703 -17.44 3.03 25.05
N LYS A 704 -18.78 3.06 24.98
CA LYS A 704 -19.59 1.98 24.37
C LYS A 704 -19.31 1.96 22.86
N GLY A 705 -19.19 0.77 22.26
CA GLY A 705 -18.83 0.58 20.84
C GLY A 705 -17.34 0.32 20.60
N PHE A 706 -16.44 1.06 21.26
CA PHE A 706 -15.00 0.86 21.07
C PHE A 706 -14.48 -0.40 21.78
N PHE A 707 -13.50 -1.09 21.18
CA PHE A 707 -12.78 -2.23 21.77
C PHE A 707 -13.68 -3.32 22.37
N THR A 708 -14.77 -3.69 21.67
CA THR A 708 -15.79 -4.59 22.20
C THR A 708 -15.33 -6.04 22.30
N ARG A 709 -14.59 -6.55 21.30
CA ARG A 709 -14.01 -7.89 21.31
C ARG A 709 -12.90 -8.00 22.36
N MET A 710 -12.00 -7.04 22.43
CA MET A 710 -10.95 -6.98 23.47
C MET A 710 -11.53 -6.91 24.88
N LYS A 711 -12.61 -6.16 25.11
CA LYS A 711 -13.36 -6.20 26.37
C LYS A 711 -14.01 -7.55 26.62
N ALA A 712 -14.56 -8.22 25.61
CA ALA A 712 -15.15 -9.56 25.74
C ALA A 712 -14.09 -10.59 26.15
N LEU A 713 -12.88 -10.53 25.58
CA LEU A 713 -11.70 -11.33 25.96
C LEU A 713 -11.16 -11.07 27.38
N GLY A 714 -11.69 -10.08 28.11
CA GLY A 714 -11.32 -9.81 29.50
C GLY A 714 -10.44 -8.58 29.70
N PHE A 715 -9.97 -7.90 28.64
CA PHE A 715 -9.22 -6.65 28.74
C PHE A 715 -10.14 -5.47 29.07
N LYS A 716 -10.67 -5.41 30.30
CA LYS A 716 -11.72 -4.45 30.68
C LYS A 716 -11.24 -2.99 30.77
N THR A 717 -9.93 -2.75 30.95
CA THR A 717 -9.34 -1.40 30.98
C THR A 717 -8.10 -1.31 30.11
N LEU A 718 -7.83 -0.13 29.54
CA LEU A 718 -6.65 0.12 28.69
C LEU A 718 -5.33 -0.27 29.39
N SER A 719 -5.26 -0.09 30.72
CA SER A 719 -4.11 -0.46 31.55
C SER A 719 -3.78 -1.96 31.60
N THR A 720 -4.69 -2.83 31.12
CA THR A 720 -4.40 -4.27 30.94
C THR A 720 -3.67 -4.55 29.61
N LEU A 721 -3.75 -3.64 28.65
CA LEU A 721 -3.09 -3.75 27.34
C LEU A 721 -1.78 -2.97 27.29
N VAL A 722 -1.75 -1.72 27.77
CA VAL A 722 -0.57 -0.86 27.79
C VAL A 722 -0.45 -0.06 29.09
N ALA A 723 0.78 0.19 29.53
CA ALA A 723 1.06 1.00 30.71
C ALA A 723 0.76 2.50 30.45
N PRO A 724 0.28 3.26 31.46
CA PRO A 724 -0.04 4.67 31.31
C PRO A 724 1.13 5.53 30.80
N ASP A 725 0.81 6.59 30.07
CA ASP A 725 1.76 7.57 29.52
C ASP A 725 2.90 6.95 28.69
N GLY A 726 2.63 5.81 28.03
CA GLY A 726 3.63 5.08 27.24
C GLY A 726 4.78 4.50 28.09
N ALA A 727 4.61 4.34 29.41
CA ALA A 727 5.66 3.88 30.31
C ALA A 727 6.15 2.43 30.05
N GLY A 728 5.39 1.65 29.28
CA GLY A 728 5.79 0.31 28.83
C GLY A 728 6.74 0.31 27.63
N LEU A 729 6.79 1.42 26.88
CA LEU A 729 7.57 1.56 25.65
C LEU A 729 9.08 1.76 25.93
N PRO A 730 9.98 1.37 24.99
CA PRO A 730 11.42 1.53 25.13
C PRO A 730 11.86 2.98 25.37
N GLY A 731 12.95 3.15 26.11
CA GLY A 731 13.55 4.46 26.38
C GLY A 731 12.91 5.24 27.54
N VAL A 732 11.73 4.86 28.03
CA VAL A 732 11.07 5.47 29.20
C VAL A 732 11.60 4.85 30.51
N TRP A 733 12.83 5.23 30.87
CA TRP A 733 13.46 4.77 32.12
C TRP A 733 12.92 5.54 33.34
N ARG A 734 12.02 4.93 34.12
CA ARG A 734 11.72 5.40 35.49
C ARG A 734 12.70 4.77 36.48
N SER A 735 13.42 5.60 37.23
CA SER A 735 14.36 5.17 38.27
C SER A 735 13.59 4.77 39.54
N GLY A 736 13.25 3.48 39.65
CA GLY A 736 12.60 2.88 40.82
C GLY A 736 11.19 2.37 40.53
N GLY A 737 10.91 1.14 40.97
CA GLY A 737 9.59 0.49 40.88
C GLY A 737 9.40 -0.35 39.61
N GLY A 738 8.81 -1.53 39.77
CA GLY A 738 8.42 -2.39 38.65
C GLY A 738 7.26 -1.76 37.89
N ILE A 739 7.49 -1.30 36.66
CA ILE A 739 6.43 -0.85 35.76
C ILE A 739 5.57 -2.07 35.42
N GLN A 740 4.31 -2.06 35.86
CA GLN A 740 3.33 -3.05 35.46
C GLN A 740 3.02 -2.83 33.97
N ARG A 741 3.58 -3.72 33.14
CA ARG A 741 3.36 -3.75 31.69
C ARG A 741 2.03 -4.42 31.38
N GLY A 742 1.29 -3.87 30.42
CA GLY A 742 0.12 -4.53 29.86
C GLY A 742 0.50 -5.61 28.85
N PHE A 743 -0.47 -6.38 28.40
CA PHE A 743 -0.28 -7.50 27.46
C PHE A 743 0.43 -7.09 26.15
N MET A 744 0.03 -5.95 25.57
CA MET A 744 0.62 -5.44 24.33
C MET A 744 2.03 -4.89 24.55
N ASP A 745 2.33 -4.27 25.70
CA ASP A 745 3.71 -3.88 26.05
C ASP A 745 4.66 -5.10 26.12
N VAL A 746 4.15 -6.25 26.55
CA VAL A 746 4.93 -7.48 26.64
C VAL A 746 5.13 -8.10 25.26
N LEU A 747 4.09 -8.21 24.42
CA LEU A 747 4.23 -8.63 23.02
C LEU A 747 5.23 -7.75 22.27
N PHE A 748 5.08 -6.43 22.38
CA PHE A 748 5.98 -5.47 21.77
C PHE A 748 7.44 -5.64 22.23
N ALA A 749 7.66 -5.94 23.52
CA ALA A 749 8.99 -6.21 24.07
C ALA A 749 9.56 -7.61 23.75
N LEU A 750 8.76 -8.51 23.18
CA LEU A 750 9.23 -9.73 22.53
C LEU A 750 9.61 -9.42 21.07
N HIS A 751 8.75 -8.70 20.34
CA HIS A 751 8.99 -8.31 18.95
C HIS A 751 10.22 -7.42 18.74
N GLU A 752 10.50 -6.45 19.60
CA GLU A 752 11.68 -5.58 19.40
C GLU A 752 13.02 -6.33 19.57
N ARG A 753 13.04 -7.54 20.16
CA ARG A 753 14.25 -8.38 20.21
C ARG A 753 14.60 -8.89 18.81
N ILE A 754 13.58 -9.38 18.08
CA ILE A 754 13.67 -9.89 16.70
C ILE A 754 14.33 -8.87 15.78
N LYS A 755 13.98 -7.58 15.88
CA LYS A 755 14.53 -6.54 15.01
C LYS A 755 16.01 -6.29 15.23
N THR A 756 16.49 -6.32 16.48
CA THR A 756 17.93 -6.13 16.77
C THR A 756 18.78 -7.30 16.31
N ASP A 757 18.26 -8.53 16.38
CA ASP A 757 19.06 -9.74 16.16
C ASP A 757 18.92 -10.25 14.71
N GLY A 758 17.74 -10.10 14.08
CA GLY A 758 17.50 -10.47 12.68
C GLY A 758 18.21 -9.60 11.64
N MET A 759 18.38 -8.30 11.90
CA MET A 759 19.22 -7.42 11.05
C MET A 759 20.68 -7.88 11.02
N VAL A 760 21.18 -8.41 12.14
CA VAL A 760 22.56 -8.94 12.23
C VAL A 760 22.67 -10.25 11.45
N ALA A 761 21.68 -11.13 11.54
CA ALA A 761 21.65 -12.39 10.80
C ALA A 761 21.56 -12.19 9.27
N MET A 762 20.70 -11.31 8.76
CA MET A 762 20.63 -10.99 7.31
C MET A 762 21.99 -10.51 6.77
N TYR A 763 22.67 -9.63 7.51
CA TYR A 763 23.97 -9.08 7.12
C TYR A 763 25.12 -10.10 7.14
N LEU A 764 24.92 -11.26 7.79
CA LEU A 764 25.94 -12.30 7.98
C LEU A 764 25.73 -13.55 7.12
N PHE A 765 24.50 -13.83 6.67
CA PHE A 765 24.13 -15.16 6.14
C PHE A 765 23.36 -15.18 4.80
N GLU A 766 23.05 -14.05 4.17
CA GLU A 766 22.56 -14.07 2.78
C GLU A 766 23.73 -14.20 1.77
N PRO A 767 23.59 -15.00 0.70
CA PRO A 767 24.65 -15.15 -0.30
C PRO A 767 24.89 -13.83 -1.06
N SER A 768 26.14 -13.59 -1.47
CA SER A 768 26.58 -12.33 -2.09
C SER A 768 25.84 -11.95 -3.39
N GLU A 769 25.21 -12.93 -4.03
CA GLU A 769 24.38 -12.77 -5.23
C GLU A 769 23.05 -12.05 -4.94
N THR A 770 22.54 -12.09 -3.69
CA THR A 770 21.28 -11.47 -3.28
C THR A 770 21.44 -10.01 -2.85
N LEU A 771 22.63 -9.64 -2.37
CA LEU A 771 22.96 -8.28 -1.89
C LEU A 771 23.77 -7.45 -2.90
N GLY A 772 24.27 -8.09 -3.96
CA GLY A 772 24.96 -7.47 -5.08
C GLY A 772 26.37 -6.90 -4.80
N GLY A 773 27.19 -6.78 -5.83
CA GLY A 773 28.42 -5.96 -5.86
C GLY A 773 29.63 -6.37 -5.02
N TYR A 774 29.51 -7.25 -4.02
CA TYR A 774 30.67 -7.61 -3.18
C TYR A 774 31.47 -8.78 -3.77
N LYS A 775 32.58 -8.46 -4.45
CA LYS A 775 33.51 -9.42 -5.07
C LYS A 775 34.13 -10.43 -4.08
N ASN A 776 34.12 -10.16 -2.77
CA ASN A 776 34.46 -11.10 -1.68
C ASN A 776 34.15 -10.52 -0.28
N ALA A 777 34.32 -11.35 0.76
CA ALA A 777 34.09 -10.99 2.16
C ALA A 777 35.02 -9.89 2.72
N ASP A 778 36.22 -9.66 2.17
CA ASP A 778 37.13 -8.62 2.66
C ASP A 778 36.74 -7.21 2.17
N ALA A 779 36.14 -7.10 0.98
CA ALA A 779 35.49 -5.87 0.53
C ALA A 779 34.34 -5.46 1.48
N LEU A 780 33.53 -6.43 1.91
CA LEU A 780 32.44 -6.24 2.87
C LEU A 780 32.96 -5.83 4.26
N ARG A 781 33.97 -6.52 4.80
CA ARG A 781 34.61 -6.19 6.09
C ARG A 781 35.18 -4.77 6.13
N THR A 782 35.71 -4.29 5.01
CA THR A 782 36.24 -2.93 4.87
C THR A 782 35.13 -1.87 4.92
N ARG A 783 33.91 -2.18 4.45
CA ARG A 783 32.73 -1.32 4.56
C ARG A 783 32.15 -1.34 5.98
N ILE A 784 32.04 -2.51 6.62
CA ILE A 784 31.56 -2.66 8.02
C ILE A 784 32.40 -1.82 9.00
N ARG A 785 33.73 -1.78 8.82
CA ARG A 785 34.63 -0.94 9.62
C ARG A 785 34.42 0.58 9.45
N ARG A 786 33.75 1.03 8.38
CA ARG A 786 33.39 2.45 8.17
C ARG A 786 32.03 2.80 8.77
N ILE A 787 31.11 1.84 8.86
CA ILE A 787 29.77 2.01 9.44
C ILE A 787 29.82 2.02 10.98
N THR A 788 30.78 1.30 11.58
CA THR A 788 30.94 1.18 13.04
C THR A 788 31.68 2.36 13.71
N VAL A 789 31.17 3.58 13.54
CA VAL A 789 31.60 4.76 14.32
C VAL A 789 30.58 5.09 15.42
N ALA A 790 30.40 4.14 16.35
CA ALA A 790 29.64 4.32 17.58
C ALA A 790 30.42 3.74 18.77
N ASP A 791 30.54 4.53 19.86
CA ASP A 791 31.39 4.32 21.05
C ASP A 791 31.80 2.86 21.37
N GLY A 792 33.04 2.51 21.02
CA GLY A 792 33.65 1.21 21.33
C GLY A 792 33.76 0.90 22.83
N ALA A 793 33.56 1.86 23.73
CA ALA A 793 33.43 1.58 25.16
C ALA A 793 32.08 0.93 25.52
N HIS A 794 31.02 1.10 24.71
CA HIS A 794 29.74 0.41 24.96
C HIS A 794 29.87 -1.09 24.74
N MET A 795 30.43 -1.50 23.61
CA MET A 795 30.61 -2.92 23.27
C MET A 795 31.52 -3.63 24.30
N LYS A 796 32.62 -2.98 24.70
CA LYS A 796 33.52 -3.49 25.76
C LYS A 796 32.80 -3.64 27.12
N ARG A 797 31.87 -2.75 27.48
CA ARG A 797 31.03 -2.87 28.69
C ARG A 797 29.99 -4.00 28.61
N LEU A 798 29.58 -4.41 27.42
CA LEU A 798 28.64 -5.51 27.21
C LEU A 798 29.36 -6.86 27.29
N VAL A 799 30.47 -7.00 26.57
CA VAL A 799 31.36 -8.19 26.60
C VAL A 799 31.83 -8.47 28.03
N ARG A 800 32.30 -7.44 28.76
CA ARG A 800 32.74 -7.61 30.15
C ARG A 800 31.62 -8.07 31.08
N ARG A 801 30.38 -7.59 30.90
CA ARG A 801 29.20 -8.04 31.67
C ARG A 801 28.74 -9.45 31.31
N LEU A 802 28.98 -9.91 30.08
CA LEU A 802 28.77 -11.31 29.71
C LEU A 802 29.79 -12.21 30.42
N GLN A 803 31.07 -11.84 30.35
CA GLN A 803 32.15 -12.58 31.01
C GLN A 803 31.95 -12.62 32.53
N GLU A 804 31.65 -11.47 33.17
CA GLU A 804 31.32 -11.38 34.60
C GLU A 804 30.12 -12.26 35.00
N ARG A 805 29.20 -12.62 34.09
CA ARG A 805 28.10 -13.57 34.36
C ARG A 805 28.50 -15.03 34.12
N ILE A 806 29.31 -15.31 33.09
CA ILE A 806 29.87 -16.64 32.81
C ILE A 806 30.76 -17.09 33.97
N ASP A 807 31.57 -16.17 34.51
CA ASP A 807 32.50 -16.44 35.60
C ASP A 807 31.78 -16.55 36.97
N ALA A 808 30.57 -15.99 37.11
CA ALA A 808 29.85 -15.91 38.39
C ALA A 808 28.97 -17.13 38.72
N ASP A 809 28.50 -17.91 37.74
CA ASP A 809 27.78 -19.18 38.00
C ASP A 809 28.26 -20.35 37.10
N PRO A 810 29.36 -21.01 37.47
CA PRO A 810 29.85 -22.23 36.81
C PRO A 810 28.95 -23.47 36.99
N VAL A 811 27.80 -23.36 37.66
CA VAL A 811 26.82 -24.45 37.87
C VAL A 811 25.66 -24.30 36.89
N GLU A 812 25.23 -23.08 36.56
CA GLU A 812 24.25 -22.82 35.52
C GLU A 812 24.78 -23.22 34.13
N THR A 813 26.04 -22.90 33.81
CA THR A 813 26.73 -23.36 32.58
C THR A 813 26.72 -24.89 32.47
N ARG A 814 27.09 -25.61 33.55
CA ARG A 814 27.07 -27.08 33.57
C ARG A 814 25.67 -27.69 33.58
N ARG A 815 24.63 -26.94 33.96
CA ARG A 815 23.23 -27.37 33.77
C ARG A 815 22.80 -27.28 32.31
N MET A 816 23.21 -26.24 31.59
CA MET A 816 22.94 -26.12 30.15
C MET A 816 23.66 -27.22 29.36
N GLU A 817 24.94 -27.47 29.63
CA GLU A 817 25.71 -28.56 29.00
C GLU A 817 25.09 -29.95 29.23
N ASN A 818 24.59 -30.22 30.43
CA ASN A 818 23.97 -31.52 30.76
C ASN A 818 22.53 -31.65 30.23
N ALA A 819 21.81 -30.55 30.00
CA ALA A 819 20.50 -30.59 29.33
C ALA A 819 20.65 -30.99 27.85
N VAL A 820 21.57 -30.32 27.13
CA VAL A 820 21.86 -30.60 25.72
C VAL A 820 22.33 -32.05 25.50
N ARG A 821 23.15 -32.60 26.41
CA ARG A 821 23.59 -34.00 26.35
C ARG A 821 22.48 -35.04 26.56
N LYS A 822 21.31 -34.64 27.07
CA LYS A 822 20.23 -35.58 27.43
C LYS A 822 19.18 -35.74 26.34
N GLU A 823 19.05 -34.76 25.44
CA GLU A 823 18.07 -34.78 24.33
C GLU A 823 18.59 -35.47 23.05
N PHE A 824 19.90 -35.56 22.84
CA PHE A 824 20.49 -36.09 21.59
C PHE A 824 21.31 -37.37 21.80
N HIS A 825 20.69 -38.53 21.58
CA HIS A 825 21.39 -39.83 21.52
C HIS A 825 21.93 -40.10 20.10
N ILE A 826 23.17 -39.66 19.82
CA ILE A 826 23.87 -39.94 18.56
C ILE A 826 24.95 -41.00 18.83
N ALA A 827 24.69 -42.26 18.48
CA ALA A 827 25.64 -43.36 18.64
C ALA A 827 25.58 -44.48 17.58
N GLU A 828 24.54 -44.55 16.73
CA GLU A 828 24.44 -45.56 15.67
C GLU A 828 24.05 -44.91 14.34
N LEU A 829 24.99 -44.90 13.37
CA LEU A 829 24.78 -44.95 11.91
C LEU A 829 26.14 -44.81 11.19
N MET A 830 26.83 -45.94 11.03
CA MET A 830 27.97 -46.13 10.11
C MET A 830 27.86 -47.55 9.52
N TYR A 831 28.17 -47.69 8.24
CA TYR A 831 28.06 -48.89 7.37
C TYR A 831 26.70 -49.18 6.71
N ARG A 832 26.59 -48.76 5.44
CA ARG A 832 26.29 -49.63 4.28
C ARG A 832 26.70 -48.93 2.97
N ASP A 833 27.07 -49.73 1.98
CA ASP A 833 27.47 -49.27 0.65
C ASP A 833 26.26 -48.77 -0.17
N GLU A 834 26.56 -47.95 -1.17
CA GLU A 834 25.69 -47.12 -2.02
C GLU A 834 24.61 -47.88 -2.85
N PRO A 835 23.49 -47.23 -3.24
CA PRO A 835 23.50 -46.21 -4.31
C PRO A 835 22.65 -44.92 -4.13
N GLU A 836 23.13 -43.87 -4.79
CA GLU A 836 22.46 -42.62 -5.26
C GLU A 836 21.87 -41.62 -4.22
N LEU A 837 22.57 -40.49 -4.02
CA LEU A 837 22.16 -39.27 -3.30
C LEU A 837 22.70 -38.00 -3.99
N HIS A 838 21.95 -36.89 -3.94
CA HIS A 838 22.35 -35.60 -4.56
C HIS A 838 23.32 -34.75 -3.70
N THR A 839 24.03 -33.80 -4.34
CA THR A 839 25.41 -33.43 -3.94
C THR A 839 25.61 -32.08 -3.22
N ASP A 840 24.77 -31.06 -3.44
CA ASP A 840 25.16 -29.66 -3.15
C ASP A 840 25.05 -29.22 -1.67
N GLU A 841 24.24 -29.90 -0.86
CA GLU A 841 24.16 -29.63 0.58
C GLU A 841 25.37 -30.21 1.34
N LEU A 842 26.02 -31.23 0.77
CA LEU A 842 27.18 -31.90 1.37
C LEU A 842 28.47 -31.08 1.24
N GLU A 843 28.62 -30.23 0.22
CA GLU A 843 29.75 -29.28 0.13
C GLU A 843 29.65 -28.16 1.19
N LYS A 844 28.43 -27.67 1.47
CA LYS A 844 28.20 -26.71 2.57
C LYS A 844 28.52 -27.33 3.93
N LEU A 845 28.18 -28.60 4.13
CA LEU A 845 28.54 -29.37 5.32
C LEU A 845 30.06 -29.63 5.42
N ALA A 846 30.77 -29.77 4.29
CA ALA A 846 32.22 -29.94 4.27
C ALA A 846 32.97 -28.67 4.74
N VAL A 847 32.58 -27.48 4.27
CA VAL A 847 33.18 -26.21 4.72
C VAL A 847 32.96 -25.96 6.22
N LEU A 848 31.77 -26.29 6.73
CA LEU A 848 31.45 -26.18 8.17
C LEU A 848 32.20 -27.22 9.03
N ARG A 849 32.40 -28.44 8.51
CA ARG A 849 33.22 -29.50 9.13
C ARG A 849 34.68 -29.10 9.26
N ASP A 850 35.22 -28.40 8.27
CA ASP A 850 36.63 -28.01 8.27
C ASP A 850 36.85 -26.80 9.19
N LEU A 851 35.90 -25.84 9.23
CA LEU A 851 35.87 -24.77 10.26
C LEU A 851 35.83 -25.32 11.69
N GLY A 852 35.10 -26.43 11.92
CA GLY A 852 34.98 -27.08 13.23
C GLY A 852 36.20 -27.86 13.70
N ARG A 853 37.22 -28.03 12.86
CA ARG A 853 38.49 -28.68 13.21
C ARG A 853 39.60 -27.69 13.56
N GLU A 854 39.56 -26.48 12.99
CA GLU A 854 40.63 -25.48 13.14
C GLU A 854 40.34 -24.42 14.21
N ASP A 855 39.08 -23.99 14.40
CA ASP A 855 38.67 -23.07 15.47
C ASP A 855 37.29 -23.44 16.05
N PRO A 856 37.25 -24.35 17.04
CA PRO A 856 36.01 -24.76 17.71
C PRO A 856 35.28 -23.63 18.45
N GLY A 857 35.97 -22.53 18.79
CA GLY A 857 35.39 -21.37 19.47
C GLY A 857 34.59 -20.50 18.52
N THR A 858 35.12 -20.22 17.33
CA THR A 858 34.44 -19.44 16.29
C THR A 858 33.25 -20.19 15.70
N LEU A 859 33.34 -21.52 15.50
CA LEU A 859 32.15 -22.31 15.10
C LEU A 859 31.07 -22.30 16.19
N SER A 860 31.44 -22.39 17.48
CA SER A 860 30.48 -22.30 18.59
C SER A 860 29.82 -20.92 18.71
N LEU A 861 30.55 -19.84 18.34
CA LEU A 861 29.97 -18.50 18.24
C LEU A 861 28.99 -18.38 17.06
N LEU A 862 29.33 -18.90 15.88
CA LEU A 862 28.43 -18.94 14.71
C LEU A 862 27.16 -19.77 14.98
N ILE A 863 27.27 -20.86 15.75
CA ILE A 863 26.12 -21.70 16.15
C ILE A 863 25.30 -21.03 17.27
N ALA A 864 25.91 -20.24 18.16
CA ALA A 864 25.18 -19.47 19.18
C ALA A 864 24.50 -18.21 18.62
N ASP A 865 25.11 -17.57 17.63
CA ASP A 865 24.53 -16.50 16.80
C ASP A 865 23.33 -17.06 16.01
N ALA A 866 23.49 -18.26 15.46
CA ALA A 866 22.41 -19.05 14.86
C ALA A 866 21.33 -19.56 15.86
N ALA A 867 21.61 -19.66 17.16
CA ALA A 867 20.65 -20.05 18.19
C ALA A 867 19.99 -18.84 18.88
N ARG A 868 20.47 -17.62 18.59
CA ARG A 868 19.72 -16.36 18.73
C ARG A 868 19.03 -15.96 17.42
N ARG A 869 18.73 -16.93 16.54
CA ARG A 869 17.78 -16.76 15.43
C ARG A 869 16.39 -16.53 16.01
N ASP A 870 16.17 -15.28 16.38
CA ASP A 870 14.92 -14.69 16.82
C ASP A 870 14.04 -14.51 15.58
N GLU A 871 13.67 -15.62 14.94
CA GLU A 871 12.56 -15.64 13.99
C GLU A 871 11.25 -15.46 14.76
N TYR A 872 10.20 -15.06 14.06
CA TYR A 872 8.87 -14.96 14.67
C TYR A 872 8.38 -16.37 15.06
N ASP A 873 8.44 -16.66 16.37
CA ASP A 873 8.06 -17.92 17.00
C ASP A 873 6.88 -17.69 17.97
N PRO A 874 5.62 -17.93 17.52
CA PRO A 874 4.44 -17.81 18.35
C PRO A 874 4.41 -18.77 19.55
N ASP A 875 5.02 -19.95 19.46
CA ASP A 875 5.02 -20.95 20.53
C ASP A 875 5.94 -20.51 21.68
N ALA A 876 7.13 -20.00 21.36
CA ALA A 876 8.00 -19.36 22.34
C ALA A 876 7.35 -18.11 22.98
N TRP A 877 6.59 -17.34 22.22
CA TRP A 877 5.84 -16.19 22.73
C TRP A 877 4.70 -16.62 23.67
N ALA A 878 3.91 -17.62 23.29
CA ALA A 878 2.84 -18.19 24.11
C ALA A 878 3.39 -18.83 25.41
N GLY A 879 4.57 -19.45 25.34
CA GLY A 879 5.31 -19.95 26.51
C GLY A 879 5.86 -18.87 27.45
N ASN A 880 5.82 -17.59 27.07
CA ASN A 880 6.45 -16.53 27.85
C ASN A 880 5.71 -16.26 29.17
N ARG A 881 6.43 -16.44 30.29
CA ARG A 881 5.88 -16.27 31.65
C ARG A 881 5.32 -14.88 31.92
N THR A 882 5.92 -13.83 31.35
CA THR A 882 5.48 -12.43 31.54
C THR A 882 4.23 -12.16 30.72
N LEU A 883 4.16 -12.67 29.49
CA LEU A 883 3.00 -12.50 28.62
C LEU A 883 1.78 -13.22 29.21
N ARG A 884 1.96 -14.46 29.66
CA ARG A 884 0.93 -15.22 30.39
C ARG A 884 0.46 -14.48 31.64
N ALA A 885 1.35 -13.86 32.40
CA ALA A 885 0.99 -13.10 33.61
C ALA A 885 0.23 -11.79 33.32
N ALA A 886 0.34 -11.25 32.10
CA ALA A 886 -0.43 -10.09 31.62
C ALA A 886 -1.74 -10.49 30.91
N CYS A 887 -1.99 -11.79 30.71
CA CYS A 887 -3.16 -12.31 30.02
C CYS A 887 -4.35 -12.47 30.98
N PRO A 888 -5.59 -12.13 30.58
CA PRO A 888 -6.80 -12.42 31.36
C PRO A 888 -6.91 -13.92 31.71
N PRO A 889 -7.26 -14.29 32.97
CA PRO A 889 -7.31 -15.69 33.38
C PRO A 889 -8.25 -16.57 32.55
N ASP A 890 -9.36 -16.01 32.06
CA ASP A 890 -10.38 -16.72 31.28
C ASP A 890 -9.88 -17.15 29.88
N LEU A 891 -8.74 -16.62 29.43
CA LEU A 891 -8.07 -17.01 28.18
C LEU A 891 -7.00 -18.10 28.36
N LEU A 892 -6.77 -18.57 29.60
CA LEU A 892 -5.71 -19.51 29.94
C LEU A 892 -6.24 -20.94 30.13
N GLU A 893 -6.12 -21.77 29.11
CA GLU A 893 -6.41 -23.20 29.22
C GLU A 893 -5.37 -23.90 30.10
N HIS A 894 -5.81 -24.51 31.21
CA HIS A 894 -4.92 -25.20 32.15
C HIS A 894 -3.73 -24.34 32.64
N ASN A 895 -3.93 -23.02 32.79
CA ASN A 895 -2.89 -22.04 33.11
C ASN A 895 -1.73 -21.97 32.06
N ARG A 896 -2.09 -22.19 30.79
CA ARG A 896 -1.23 -22.01 29.62
C ARG A 896 -1.92 -21.07 28.64
N LEU A 897 -1.10 -20.30 27.92
CA LEU A 897 -1.52 -19.50 26.79
C LEU A 897 -1.18 -20.32 25.52
N SER A 898 -2.10 -20.41 24.56
CA SER A 898 -1.87 -21.12 23.29
C SER A 898 -1.60 -20.11 22.16
N VAL A 899 -0.99 -20.61 21.08
CA VAL A 899 -0.81 -19.82 19.85
C VAL A 899 -2.15 -19.39 19.27
N ASP A 900 -3.17 -20.25 19.31
CA ASP A 900 -4.50 -19.91 18.79
C ASP A 900 -5.19 -18.82 19.62
N THR A 901 -4.97 -18.78 20.94
CA THR A 901 -5.37 -17.63 21.76
C THR A 901 -4.63 -16.36 21.34
N LEU A 902 -3.33 -16.43 21.02
CA LEU A 902 -2.60 -15.27 20.51
C LEU A 902 -3.12 -14.80 19.13
N ARG A 903 -3.41 -15.73 18.21
CA ARG A 903 -4.03 -15.44 16.89
C ARG A 903 -5.38 -14.75 17.09
N ARG A 904 -6.23 -15.31 17.95
CA ARG A 904 -7.54 -14.73 18.28
C ARG A 904 -7.41 -13.33 18.88
N VAL A 905 -6.52 -13.11 19.84
CA VAL A 905 -6.26 -11.78 20.41
C VAL A 905 -5.76 -10.80 19.34
N ALA A 906 -4.94 -11.25 18.39
CA ALA A 906 -4.46 -10.42 17.30
C ALA A 906 -5.58 -10.01 16.34
N ALA A 907 -6.43 -10.96 15.91
CA ALA A 907 -7.58 -10.71 15.05
C ALA A 907 -8.64 -9.83 15.74
N ASP A 908 -9.02 -10.16 16.98
CA ASP A 908 -9.98 -9.37 17.78
C ASP A 908 -9.47 -7.94 18.02
N PHE A 909 -8.16 -7.75 18.21
CA PHE A 909 -7.53 -6.42 18.30
C PHE A 909 -7.56 -5.66 16.97
N MET A 910 -7.19 -6.30 15.85
CA MET A 910 -7.18 -5.63 14.54
C MET A 910 -8.58 -5.18 14.12
N ALA A 911 -9.60 -6.03 14.32
CA ALA A 911 -11.00 -5.67 14.07
C ALA A 911 -11.47 -4.50 14.95
N ASP A 912 -11.18 -4.54 16.25
CA ASP A 912 -11.52 -3.45 17.17
C ASP A 912 -10.77 -2.15 16.88
N ALA A 913 -9.53 -2.21 16.40
CA ALA A 913 -8.74 -1.06 16.03
C ALA A 913 -9.18 -0.45 14.68
N ALA A 914 -9.60 -1.28 13.72
CA ALA A 914 -10.20 -0.83 12.47
C ALA A 914 -11.50 -0.06 12.75
N GLU A 915 -12.39 -0.64 13.57
CA GLU A 915 -13.61 0.02 14.04
C GLU A 915 -13.32 1.33 14.81
N ALA A 916 -12.22 1.39 15.58
CA ALA A 916 -11.81 2.60 16.29
C ALA A 916 -11.34 3.74 15.38
N CYS A 917 -10.89 3.43 14.16
CA CYS A 917 -10.41 4.42 13.18
C CYS A 917 -11.51 4.86 12.18
N VAL A 918 -12.71 4.28 12.24
CA VAL A 918 -13.88 4.74 11.48
C VAL A 918 -14.25 6.16 11.92
N VAL A 919 -14.18 7.11 10.98
CA VAL A 919 -14.22 8.54 11.30
C VAL A 919 -15.58 9.04 11.80
N THR A 920 -16.68 8.38 11.42
CA THR A 920 -18.04 8.72 11.88
C THR A 920 -18.21 8.59 13.39
N HIS A 921 -17.45 7.68 14.03
CA HIS A 921 -17.47 7.51 15.49
C HIS A 921 -16.91 8.71 16.28
N HIS A 922 -16.26 9.67 15.60
CA HIS A 922 -15.60 10.83 16.23
C HIS A 922 -16.28 12.17 15.91
N ALA A 923 -17.34 12.17 15.09
CA ALA A 923 -18.04 13.38 14.61
C ALA A 923 -18.53 14.31 15.75
N ASP A 924 -18.96 13.75 16.88
CA ASP A 924 -19.45 14.52 18.05
C ASP A 924 -18.32 15.19 18.87
N ARG A 925 -17.04 14.95 18.53
CA ARG A 925 -15.86 15.41 19.27
C ARG A 925 -15.03 16.46 18.51
N LEU A 926 -15.46 16.80 17.30
CA LEU A 926 -14.73 17.70 16.41
C LEU A 926 -14.62 19.11 16.99
N ASN A 927 -13.42 19.69 16.88
CA ASN A 927 -13.19 21.09 17.19
C ASN A 927 -13.74 21.97 16.04
N GLU A 928 -14.95 22.49 16.23
CA GLU A 928 -15.65 23.34 15.25
C GLU A 928 -14.77 24.47 14.70
N GLN A 929 -14.05 25.20 15.56
CA GLN A 929 -13.23 26.32 15.13
C GLN A 929 -12.07 25.88 14.22
N ARG A 930 -11.48 24.68 14.44
CA ARG A 930 -10.46 24.10 13.55
C ARG A 930 -11.03 23.67 12.21
N ILE A 931 -12.19 23.01 12.21
CA ILE A 931 -12.86 22.56 11.00
C ILE A 931 -13.19 23.76 10.10
N ILE A 932 -13.76 24.83 10.67
CA ILE A 932 -14.07 26.06 9.95
C ILE A 932 -12.79 26.71 9.42
N PHE A 933 -11.77 26.89 10.27
CA PHE A 933 -10.49 27.47 9.85
C PHE A 933 -9.80 26.68 8.72
N GLY A 934 -9.86 25.35 8.76
CA GLY A 934 -9.34 24.49 7.70
C GLY A 934 -10.10 24.66 6.38
N LEU A 935 -11.43 24.78 6.43
CA LEU A 935 -12.26 25.08 5.26
C LEU A 935 -11.96 26.48 4.70
N ASP A 936 -11.83 27.50 5.56
CA ASP A 936 -11.48 28.86 5.16
C ASP A 936 -10.10 28.92 4.47
N CYS A 937 -9.13 28.16 4.98
CA CYS A 937 -7.81 28.00 4.37
C CYS A 937 -7.89 27.40 2.95
N ARG A 938 -8.70 26.35 2.75
CA ARG A 938 -8.94 25.76 1.41
C ARG A 938 -9.69 26.73 0.51
N ALA A 939 -10.74 27.40 1.00
CA ALA A 939 -11.49 28.39 0.25
C ALA A 939 -10.63 29.60 -0.17
N PHE A 940 -9.71 30.04 0.68
CA PHE A 940 -8.73 31.07 0.33
C PHE A 940 -7.80 30.60 -0.79
N ARG A 941 -7.28 29.37 -0.72
CA ARG A 941 -6.43 28.78 -1.77
C ARG A 941 -7.17 28.68 -3.11
N ASN A 942 -8.41 28.19 -3.11
CA ASN A 942 -9.23 28.08 -4.32
C ASN A 942 -9.48 29.44 -5.00
N LYS A 943 -9.55 30.53 -4.22
CA LYS A 943 -9.67 31.91 -4.71
C LYS A 943 -8.33 32.54 -5.14
N ASN A 944 -7.20 31.91 -4.83
CA ASN A 944 -5.85 32.41 -5.09
C ASN A 944 -4.94 31.31 -5.72
N PRO A 945 -5.29 30.79 -6.91
CA PRO A 945 -4.55 29.68 -7.53
C PRO A 945 -3.08 30.02 -7.84
N TRP A 946 -2.72 31.30 -7.95
CA TRP A 946 -1.34 31.76 -8.10
C TRP A 946 -0.41 31.31 -6.94
N ILE A 947 -0.96 31.02 -5.76
CA ILE A 947 -0.19 30.53 -4.60
C ILE A 947 0.49 29.20 -4.91
N ALA A 948 -0.12 28.33 -5.73
CA ALA A 948 0.45 27.05 -6.12
C ALA A 948 1.80 27.18 -6.84
N ARG A 949 2.06 28.31 -7.51
CA ARG A 949 3.27 28.55 -8.29
C ARG A 949 4.41 29.07 -7.44
N ASN A 950 5.65 28.80 -7.86
CA ASN A 950 6.85 29.28 -7.20
C ASN A 950 6.90 30.83 -7.16
N PRO A 951 7.44 31.42 -6.08
CA PRO A 951 7.55 32.87 -5.92
C PRO A 951 8.56 33.51 -6.89
N GLY A 952 8.45 34.82 -7.09
CA GLY A 952 9.44 35.60 -7.82
C GLY A 952 10.77 35.73 -7.09
N ARG A 953 11.80 36.19 -7.80
CA ARG A 953 13.14 36.44 -7.22
C ARG A 953 13.27 37.81 -6.53
N ASP A 954 12.24 38.66 -6.58
CA ASP A 954 12.24 39.96 -5.93
C ASP A 954 11.78 39.86 -4.48
N ILE A 955 12.72 40.02 -3.54
CA ILE A 955 12.49 39.98 -2.10
C ILE A 955 11.47 41.02 -1.60
N ARG A 956 11.25 42.11 -2.35
CA ARG A 956 10.23 43.13 -2.04
C ARG A 956 8.81 42.61 -2.31
N ARG A 957 8.67 41.64 -3.21
CA ARG A 957 7.41 40.98 -3.60
C ARG A 957 7.20 39.66 -2.88
N ASP A 958 8.21 38.81 -2.81
CA ASP A 958 8.12 37.47 -2.22
C ASP A 958 9.31 37.20 -1.29
N PHE A 959 9.02 36.86 -0.03
CA PHE A 959 10.04 36.62 1.00
C PHE A 959 9.52 35.62 2.04
N PHE A 960 10.39 34.73 2.50
CA PHE A 960 10.08 33.79 3.57
C PHE A 960 11.28 33.58 4.48
N ASN A 961 11.06 33.65 5.79
CA ASN A 961 12.12 33.47 6.77
C ASN A 961 11.59 32.94 8.12
N ARG A 962 12.50 32.41 8.95
CA ARG A 962 12.24 32.11 10.36
C ARG A 962 12.81 33.20 11.27
N ASN A 963 12.24 33.32 12.46
CA ASN A 963 12.74 34.14 13.55
C ASN A 963 12.80 33.28 14.82
N ILE A 964 13.98 33.19 15.43
CA ILE A 964 14.22 32.45 16.66
C ILE A 964 14.24 33.44 17.83
N VAL A 965 13.27 33.35 18.73
CA VAL A 965 13.01 34.37 19.77
C VAL A 965 12.77 33.75 21.13
N ALA A 966 13.07 34.45 22.22
CA ALA A 966 12.76 33.97 23.58
C ALA A 966 12.10 35.08 24.40
N ASN A 967 10.97 34.78 25.05
CA ASN A 967 10.21 35.71 25.89
C ASN A 967 9.88 37.09 25.25
N GLY A 968 9.80 37.17 23.92
CA GLY A 968 9.55 38.41 23.18
C GLY A 968 10.77 39.32 23.00
N ALA A 969 11.96 38.93 23.46
CA ALA A 969 13.22 39.61 23.17
C ALA A 969 13.86 39.08 21.87
N ARG A 970 14.47 39.97 21.09
CA ARG A 970 15.23 39.64 19.88
C ARG A 970 16.66 39.23 20.26
N GLN A 971 17.20 38.22 19.58
CA GLN A 971 18.60 37.75 19.66
C GLN A 971 19.10 37.35 21.06
N ILE A 972 19.06 36.04 21.33
CA ILE A 972 20.11 35.38 22.11
C ILE A 972 21.03 34.72 21.07
N GLY A 973 22.30 35.11 21.00
CA GLY A 973 23.22 34.71 19.93
C GLY A 973 23.47 35.82 18.90
N GLY A 974 24.65 35.76 18.26
CA GLY A 974 25.07 36.72 17.24
C GLY A 974 24.40 36.44 15.88
N TRP A 975 25.13 36.68 14.78
CA TRP A 975 24.71 36.30 13.42
C TRP A 975 24.69 34.79 13.15
N SER A 976 24.94 33.95 14.16
CA SER A 976 24.87 32.50 14.10
C SER A 976 23.47 31.99 14.50
N ASP A 977 22.97 30.93 13.85
CA ASP A 977 21.69 30.23 14.14
C ASP A 977 21.57 29.61 15.56
N THR A 978 22.47 29.95 16.47
CA THR A 978 22.69 29.34 17.79
C THR A 978 21.84 29.97 18.89
N GLY A 979 20.55 30.23 18.62
CA GLY A 979 19.59 30.67 19.64
C GLY A 979 19.41 29.63 20.75
N ASP A 980 18.78 30.00 21.88
CA ASP A 980 18.54 29.05 22.99
C ASP A 980 17.79 27.81 22.46
N PRO A 981 18.47 26.64 22.36
CA PRO A 981 17.92 25.48 21.67
C PRO A 981 16.80 24.80 22.46
N VAL A 982 16.62 25.18 23.73
CA VAL A 982 15.64 24.61 24.65
C VAL A 982 14.43 25.53 24.78
N ASN A 983 14.64 26.84 24.99
CA ASN A 983 13.55 27.75 25.35
C ASN A 983 13.10 28.73 24.24
N ALA A 984 13.77 28.78 23.08
CA ALA A 984 13.32 29.67 22.02
C ALA A 984 12.01 29.20 21.34
N ASN A 985 11.29 30.13 20.73
CA ASN A 985 10.22 29.85 19.79
C ASN A 985 10.74 29.84 18.36
N THR A 986 10.11 29.03 17.51
CA THR A 986 10.32 29.02 16.06
C THR A 986 9.14 29.74 15.42
N VAL A 987 9.31 31.00 15.05
CA VAL A 987 8.27 31.80 14.37
C VAL A 987 8.60 31.87 12.89
N TYR A 988 7.69 31.44 12.02
CA TYR A 988 7.81 31.60 10.58
C TYR A 988 7.06 32.87 10.14
N TYR A 989 7.65 33.62 9.21
CA TYR A 989 7.04 34.82 8.67
C TYR A 989 7.50 35.08 7.23
N GLY A 990 6.67 35.77 6.47
CA GLY A 990 6.98 36.08 5.09
C GLY A 990 5.86 36.85 4.42
N TRP A 991 6.08 37.26 3.17
CA TRP A 991 5.05 37.84 2.33
C TRP A 991 5.14 37.27 0.92
N ARG A 992 4.01 37.24 0.22
CA ARG A 992 3.93 36.95 -1.20
C ARG A 992 3.05 37.97 -1.90
N THR A 993 3.32 38.23 -3.18
CA THR A 993 2.55 39.20 -3.95
C THR A 993 1.85 38.53 -5.11
N ASP A 994 0.53 38.72 -5.18
CA ASP A 994 -0.29 38.33 -6.32
C ASP A 994 0.31 38.93 -7.62
N PRO A 995 0.61 38.10 -8.63
CA PRO A 995 1.24 38.57 -9.86
C PRO A 995 0.34 39.51 -10.66
N ASP A 996 -0.98 39.36 -10.57
CA ASP A 996 -1.96 40.03 -11.43
C ASP A 996 -2.51 41.29 -10.77
N SER A 997 -2.92 41.22 -9.49
CA SER A 997 -3.46 42.37 -8.76
C SER A 997 -2.38 43.26 -8.12
N GLY A 998 -1.18 42.70 -7.89
CA GLY A 998 -0.15 43.35 -7.09
C GLY A 998 -0.46 43.43 -5.59
N ASP A 999 -1.57 42.83 -5.13
CA ASP A 999 -1.91 42.74 -3.71
C ASP A 999 -0.91 41.85 -2.98
N GLN A 1000 -0.46 42.31 -1.81
CA GLN A 1000 0.52 41.60 -1.00
C GLN A 1000 -0.14 40.93 0.19
N TYR A 1001 0.21 39.68 0.43
CA TYR A 1001 -0.29 38.83 1.52
C TYR A 1001 0.86 38.50 2.45
N ILE A 1002 0.65 38.64 3.75
CA ILE A 1002 1.65 38.38 4.78
C ILE A 1002 1.27 37.14 5.58
N PHE A 1003 2.24 36.25 5.80
CA PHE A 1003 2.13 35.07 6.66
C PHE A 1003 2.90 35.32 7.95
N LEU A 1004 2.31 34.94 9.07
CA LEU A 1004 2.98 34.92 10.38
C LEU A 1004 2.43 33.80 11.24
N ALA A 1005 3.29 32.88 11.70
CA ALA A 1005 2.90 31.79 12.58
C ALA A 1005 3.96 31.45 13.63
N ASN A 1006 3.54 31.14 14.84
CA ASN A 1006 4.40 30.54 15.86
C ASN A 1006 4.34 29.02 15.72
N MET A 1007 5.31 28.42 15.05
CA MET A 1007 5.31 26.99 14.73
C MET A 1007 5.60 26.13 15.97
N GLU A 1008 6.43 26.63 16.89
CA GLU A 1008 6.92 25.87 18.03
C GLU A 1008 7.35 26.76 19.20
N GLY A 1009 7.17 26.25 20.42
CA GLY A 1009 7.72 26.80 21.64
C GLY A 1009 6.64 27.36 22.56
N ARG A 1010 7.03 27.71 23.78
CA ARG A 1010 6.10 28.18 24.82
C ARG A 1010 5.32 29.43 24.37
N PRO A 1011 4.09 29.65 24.85
CA PRO A 1011 3.33 30.86 24.56
C PRO A 1011 4.13 32.14 24.80
N LEU A 1012 4.38 32.89 23.73
CA LEU A 1012 5.02 34.20 23.80
C LEU A 1012 4.05 35.18 24.43
N ARG A 1013 4.38 35.68 25.62
CA ARG A 1013 3.53 36.63 26.37
C ARG A 1013 3.24 37.92 25.60
N ARG A 1014 4.19 38.35 24.75
CA ARG A 1014 4.08 39.55 23.92
C ARG A 1014 4.95 39.37 22.69
N TYR A 1015 4.38 39.56 21.50
CA TYR A 1015 5.12 39.53 20.24
C TYR A 1015 4.79 40.78 19.41
N SER A 1016 5.77 41.66 19.21
CA SER A 1016 5.58 42.92 18.47
C SER A 1016 5.98 42.76 17.02
N LEU A 1017 5.12 43.22 16.11
CA LEU A 1017 5.33 43.09 14.67
C LEU A 1017 6.33 44.14 14.10
N ARG A 1018 6.73 45.12 14.93
CA ARG A 1018 7.52 46.30 14.57
C ARG A 1018 8.86 46.01 13.90
N PHE A 1019 9.44 44.83 14.13
CA PHE A 1019 10.73 44.41 13.61
C PHE A 1019 10.64 43.37 12.48
N LEU A 1020 9.44 42.89 12.15
CA LEU A 1020 9.21 41.94 11.05
C LEU A 1020 8.75 42.63 9.78
N PHE A 1021 7.90 43.66 9.92
CA PHE A 1021 7.29 44.33 8.79
C PHE A 1021 8.11 45.57 8.38
N PRO A 1022 8.63 45.64 7.14
CA PRO A 1022 9.32 46.83 6.66
C PRO A 1022 8.34 47.98 6.38
N PHE A 1023 7.06 47.67 6.16
CA PHE A 1023 6.00 48.61 5.77
C PHE A 1023 5.29 49.22 6.99
N THR A 1024 4.87 50.48 6.86
CA THR A 1024 4.11 51.23 7.89
C THR A 1024 2.60 51.10 7.77
N ASP A 1025 2.12 50.55 6.65
CA ASP A 1025 0.71 50.56 6.28
C ASP A 1025 -0.15 49.64 7.16
N ALA A 1026 -1.46 49.87 7.11
CA ALA A 1026 -2.46 48.99 7.70
C ALA A 1026 -2.70 47.76 6.80
N TRP A 1027 -2.94 46.60 7.41
CA TRP A 1027 -3.19 45.32 6.73
C TRP A 1027 -4.52 44.75 7.20
N THR A 1028 -5.35 44.30 6.27
CA THR A 1028 -6.64 43.65 6.57
C THR A 1028 -6.40 42.18 6.87
N VAL A 1029 -6.84 41.68 8.03
CA VAL A 1029 -6.77 40.26 8.40
C VAL A 1029 -7.73 39.46 7.53
N ILE A 1030 -7.22 38.42 6.87
CA ILE A 1030 -8.00 37.55 5.97
C ILE A 1030 -8.24 36.17 6.61
N LEU A 1031 -7.22 35.61 7.27
CA LEU A 1031 -7.32 34.35 8.02
C LEU A 1031 -6.62 34.49 9.36
N ARG A 1032 -7.20 33.90 10.41
CA ARG A 1032 -6.59 33.80 11.75
C ARG A 1032 -6.96 32.47 12.38
N SER A 1033 -5.99 31.81 13.01
CA SER A 1033 -6.27 30.62 13.81
C SER A 1033 -7.14 30.97 15.03
N PRO A 1034 -7.92 30.03 15.59
CA PRO A 1034 -8.81 30.27 16.73
C PRO A 1034 -8.14 30.90 17.97
N GLY A 1035 -6.85 30.62 18.20
CA GLY A 1035 -6.10 31.23 19.31
C GLY A 1035 -5.88 32.76 19.20
N LEU A 1036 -6.18 33.35 18.02
CA LEU A 1036 -6.04 34.77 17.69
C LEU A 1036 -7.39 35.46 17.37
N ASP A 1037 -8.54 34.85 17.69
CA ASP A 1037 -9.88 35.41 17.40
C ASP A 1037 -10.07 36.86 17.88
N ALA A 1038 -9.47 37.22 19.03
CA ALA A 1038 -9.55 38.55 19.64
C ALA A 1038 -8.70 39.65 18.95
N LEU A 1039 -8.02 39.34 17.85
CA LEU A 1039 -7.26 40.31 17.05
C LEU A 1039 -8.23 41.29 16.34
N PRO A 1040 -7.88 42.58 16.13
CA PRO A 1040 -8.67 43.44 15.24
C PRO A 1040 -8.56 42.98 13.79
N ASP A 1041 -9.61 43.24 12.99
CA ASP A 1041 -9.66 42.93 11.55
C ASP A 1041 -8.65 43.74 10.72
N THR A 1042 -8.03 44.76 11.32
CA THR A 1042 -6.94 45.53 10.75
C THR A 1042 -5.76 45.56 11.71
N ILE A 1043 -4.58 45.19 11.21
CA ILE A 1043 -3.30 45.21 11.95
C ILE A 1043 -2.33 46.23 11.36
N SER A 1044 -1.28 46.56 12.10
CA SER A 1044 -0.14 47.35 11.63
C SER A 1044 1.16 46.83 12.26
N ARG A 1045 2.30 47.44 11.91
CA ARG A 1045 3.58 47.16 12.57
C ARG A 1045 3.58 47.42 14.09
N GLU A 1046 2.67 48.24 14.60
CA GLU A 1046 2.55 48.50 16.06
C GLU A 1046 1.61 47.51 16.76
N THR A 1047 0.95 46.61 16.01
CA THR A 1047 0.16 45.50 16.58
C THR A 1047 1.06 44.57 17.40
N VAL A 1048 0.46 44.00 18.45
CA VAL A 1048 1.11 43.11 19.40
C VAL A 1048 0.24 41.87 19.59
N LEU A 1049 0.79 40.69 19.31
CA LEU A 1049 0.14 39.42 19.59
C LEU A 1049 0.40 39.03 21.06
N SER A 1050 -0.64 38.64 21.80
CA SER A 1050 -0.55 38.38 23.24
C SER A 1050 -1.76 37.56 23.75
N PRO A 1051 -1.57 36.32 24.23
CA PRO A 1051 -0.39 35.48 24.01
C PRO A 1051 -0.31 35.01 22.55
N PHE A 1052 0.88 34.70 22.06
CA PHE A 1052 1.09 34.06 20.75
C PHE A 1052 1.63 32.65 20.98
N ARG A 1053 0.76 31.64 20.85
CA ARG A 1053 0.97 30.23 21.21
C ARG A 1053 1.52 29.41 20.03
N ALA A 1054 2.09 28.25 20.29
CA ALA A 1054 2.42 27.31 19.21
C ALA A 1054 1.14 26.90 18.45
N GLY A 1055 1.19 26.90 17.13
CA GLY A 1055 0.04 26.68 16.25
C GLY A 1055 -0.79 27.94 15.92
N ASP A 1056 -0.56 29.07 16.59
CA ASP A 1056 -1.22 30.33 16.24
C ASP A 1056 -0.66 30.89 14.92
N VAL A 1057 -1.54 31.29 13.99
CA VAL A 1057 -1.22 31.79 12.65
C VAL A 1057 -2.16 32.90 12.19
N LEU A 1058 -1.61 33.81 11.38
CA LEU A 1058 -2.27 34.98 10.83
C LEU A 1058 -1.89 35.16 9.35
N ILE A 1059 -2.90 35.37 8.50
CA ILE A 1059 -2.76 35.87 7.12
C ILE A 1059 -3.43 37.24 7.02
N ALA A 1060 -2.72 38.24 6.51
CA ALA A 1060 -3.29 39.58 6.26
C ALA A 1060 -2.89 40.13 4.89
N LYS A 1061 -3.70 41.02 4.33
CA LYS A 1061 -3.59 41.57 2.98
C LYS A 1061 -3.36 43.08 2.99
N ARG A 1062 -2.56 43.57 2.04
CA ARG A 1062 -2.38 44.99 1.68
C ARG A 1062 -2.60 45.17 0.18
N SER A 1063 -3.38 46.19 -0.20
CA SER A 1063 -3.71 46.41 -1.60
C SER A 1063 -2.58 47.07 -2.43
N GLY A 1064 -2.45 46.64 -3.69
CA GLY A 1064 -1.30 46.89 -4.57
C GLY A 1064 -1.09 48.30 -5.13
N THR A 1065 -1.63 49.36 -4.53
CA THR A 1065 -1.57 50.75 -5.08
C THR A 1065 -0.75 51.74 -4.26
N ALA A 1066 -0.21 51.35 -3.10
CA ALA A 1066 0.78 52.14 -2.37
C ALA A 1066 2.19 51.84 -2.92
N GLY A 1067 2.73 52.74 -3.75
CA GLY A 1067 4.06 52.58 -4.33
C GLY A 1067 5.14 52.33 -3.26
N LEU A 1068 5.95 51.29 -3.46
CA LEU A 1068 7.09 50.97 -2.60
C LEU A 1068 8.00 52.21 -2.48
N PRO A 1069 8.25 52.74 -1.26
CA PRO A 1069 9.30 53.73 -1.07
C PRO A 1069 10.65 53.14 -1.52
N GLY A 1070 11.42 53.94 -2.27
CA GLY A 1070 12.59 53.52 -3.07
C GLY A 1070 13.63 52.69 -2.33
#